data_AF-A0A8H6C662-F1
#
_entry.id   AF-A0A8H6C662-F1
#
_cell.length_a   1.000
_cell.length_b   1.000
_cell.length_c   1.000
_cell.angle_alpha   90.00
_cell.angle_beta   90.00
_cell.angle_gamma   90.00
#
_symmetry.space_group_name_H-M   'P 1'
#
loop_
_entity.id
_entity.type
_entity.pdbx_description
1 polymer ?
#
loop_
_entity_poly.entity_id
_entity_poly.type
_entity_poly.pdbx_seq_one_letter_code
_entity_poly.pdbx_strand_id
1 'polypeptide(L)'
;MSDFITFCCVVYCSAIKDDYQFINNQSFWLVYSRIVLGSGLILFNLWVKVNAHNTIKDYAWYWGDFFFRQINNEELIFDGVFEMVPHPMYSVGYVGYYGFALIAKSYVVLAIAIFGHFLQMIFLHYIENPHIDKIYGPSKNEINLIKILKLKDLKNFDNLKPLVGLTNFNWMRASDIVNLVLSLTYGIIIPLFANSIKSLFILTVGMKLFESISINLSLTLQSYFKIVTKWSLSNDIPVEKSFSNWAVLYNSLINLTYSSLFGMNLGYFLQKSGSGSPSSGLLFSDWFYLRVFLGLLLIYTQFWINFSIIDSIGYFGWFYGDFFIPKSQSSIKNITTAGVYRYLNNPEQIFGVCGVMGIFLIYPTVENFVCVGLWVVNNFIRINFIEKSHMVKLYGEQEVNRDSGVTKTVKKHLLPEVIQRRMSNDEAYTRVNGTTHGRRRRSSNLHGNSVADSLDNFIRDLRNSSTKLSQQKLIELSQNLSFANSDYKLTIDGLKMQSTESDELKYTTIGTPVSVSWTSPTENHSVRDWIGLYKIVQTSYSRNKTILSSAGRWTWCKEPKGSFIFDKEKLFWEEGVYEFRYHLDSKHDVAYISEPFEIKSIELKVPEFKEDAIKFAENLKLEIFDKVIKLTDISEAISPIANQSDNVIEVYKLISSMISKSTKINITYKIFLNQGDDDLLSIKDVAIKLINIKHVLEELSYNITDKKDV
;
A
#
# COMPACT_ATOMS: atom_id res chain seq x y z
N MET A 1 -44.28 -32.70 3.23
CA MET A 1 -44.63 -33.56 2.06
C MET A 1 -45.91 -33.08 1.38
N SER A 2 -47.02 -32.85 2.12
CA SER A 2 -48.29 -32.35 1.55
C SER A 2 -48.12 -31.07 0.71
N ASP A 3 -47.35 -30.11 1.20
CA ASP A 3 -47.19 -28.81 0.57
C ASP A 3 -46.44 -28.89 -0.77
N PHE A 4 -45.40 -29.72 -0.84
CA PHE A 4 -44.62 -29.91 -2.07
C PHE A 4 -45.44 -30.65 -3.14
N ILE A 5 -46.21 -31.67 -2.75
CA ILE A 5 -47.11 -32.38 -3.66
C ILE A 5 -48.17 -31.42 -4.22
N THR A 6 -48.75 -30.59 -3.35
CA THR A 6 -49.73 -29.55 -3.74
C THR A 6 -49.10 -28.56 -4.72
N PHE A 7 -47.87 -28.11 -4.46
CA PHE A 7 -47.13 -27.24 -5.37
C PHE A 7 -46.90 -27.91 -6.73
N CYS A 8 -46.48 -29.18 -6.78
CA CYS A 8 -46.30 -29.92 -8.03
C CYS A 8 -47.61 -30.06 -8.82
N CYS A 9 -48.76 -30.26 -8.16
CA CYS A 9 -50.07 -30.26 -8.83
C CYS A 9 -50.36 -28.90 -9.49
N VAL A 10 -50.08 -27.79 -8.81
CA VAL A 10 -50.25 -26.44 -9.37
C VAL A 10 -49.33 -26.19 -10.56
N VAL A 11 -48.07 -26.66 -10.48
CA VAL A 11 -47.11 -26.60 -11.59
C VAL A 11 -47.63 -27.35 -12.81
N TYR A 12 -48.10 -28.59 -12.62
CA TYR A 12 -48.63 -29.44 -13.68
C TYR A 12 -49.87 -28.81 -14.35
N CYS A 13 -50.85 -28.40 -13.54
CA CYS A 13 -52.06 -27.74 -14.04
C CYS A 13 -51.74 -26.45 -14.79
N SER A 14 -50.75 -25.68 -14.32
CA SER A 14 -50.30 -24.45 -14.98
C SER A 14 -49.55 -24.72 -16.29
N ALA A 15 -48.79 -25.80 -16.37
CA ALA A 15 -48.02 -26.14 -17.56
C ALA A 15 -48.92 -26.61 -18.72
N ILE A 16 -49.99 -27.36 -18.43
CA ILE A 16 -50.90 -27.89 -19.47
C ILE A 16 -51.96 -26.87 -19.88
N LYS A 17 -52.14 -25.80 -19.11
CA LYS A 17 -53.05 -24.71 -19.43
C LYS A 17 -52.74 -24.12 -20.82
N ASP A 18 -53.81 -23.72 -21.53
CA ASP A 18 -53.75 -23.05 -22.83
C ASP A 18 -52.95 -23.85 -23.89
N ASP A 19 -53.35 -25.11 -24.09
CA ASP A 19 -52.79 -26.06 -25.08
C ASP A 19 -51.26 -26.22 -24.98
N TYR A 20 -50.78 -26.72 -23.84
CA TYR A 20 -49.36 -26.92 -23.57
C TYR A 20 -48.53 -25.64 -23.84
N GLN A 21 -49.00 -24.51 -23.29
CA GLN A 21 -48.40 -23.18 -23.47
C GLN A 21 -46.88 -23.14 -23.19
N PHE A 22 -46.35 -24.07 -22.39
CA PHE A 22 -44.90 -24.14 -22.13
C PHE A 22 -44.07 -24.66 -23.34
N ILE A 23 -44.70 -25.36 -24.29
CA ILE A 23 -44.09 -25.90 -25.53
C ILE A 23 -44.61 -25.17 -26.76
N ASN A 24 -45.93 -25.01 -26.87
CA ASN A 24 -46.57 -24.56 -28.09
C ASN A 24 -46.39 -23.04 -28.33
N ASN A 25 -46.42 -22.64 -29.61
CA ASN A 25 -46.31 -21.26 -30.09
C ASN A 25 -45.03 -20.49 -29.70
N GLN A 26 -43.90 -21.19 -29.55
CA GLN A 26 -42.61 -20.59 -29.18
C GLN A 26 -41.43 -21.10 -30.00
N SER A 27 -40.38 -20.28 -30.06
CA SER A 27 -39.13 -20.71 -30.69
C SER A 27 -38.52 -21.86 -29.91
N PHE A 28 -38.02 -22.85 -30.66
CA PHE A 28 -37.40 -24.05 -30.11
C PHE A 28 -36.33 -23.72 -29.07
N TRP A 29 -35.43 -22.77 -29.36
CA TRP A 29 -34.36 -22.41 -28.43
C TRP A 29 -34.86 -21.88 -27.07
N LEU A 30 -35.96 -21.10 -27.03
CA LEU A 30 -36.53 -20.61 -25.77
C LEU A 30 -37.14 -21.75 -24.94
N VAL A 31 -37.81 -22.71 -25.60
CA VAL A 31 -38.39 -23.88 -24.92
C VAL A 31 -37.29 -24.74 -24.31
N TYR A 32 -36.27 -25.09 -25.10
CA TYR A 32 -35.18 -25.95 -24.64
C TYR A 32 -34.32 -25.27 -23.59
N SER A 33 -33.97 -23.99 -23.75
CA SER A 33 -33.22 -23.25 -22.73
C SER A 33 -33.97 -23.20 -21.40
N ARG A 34 -35.30 -22.99 -21.41
CA ARG A 34 -36.09 -23.02 -20.17
C ARG A 34 -36.11 -24.40 -19.51
N ILE A 35 -36.35 -25.44 -20.29
CA ILE A 35 -36.41 -26.81 -19.75
C ILE A 35 -35.05 -27.20 -19.17
N VAL A 36 -33.96 -26.93 -19.89
CA VAL A 36 -32.59 -27.25 -19.45
C VAL A 36 -32.22 -26.44 -18.21
N LEU A 37 -32.40 -25.12 -18.23
CA LEU A 37 -32.08 -24.25 -17.10
C LEU A 37 -32.94 -24.60 -15.89
N GLY A 38 -34.26 -24.73 -16.06
CA GLY A 38 -35.19 -25.05 -14.98
C GLY A 38 -34.91 -26.42 -14.36
N SER A 39 -34.62 -27.43 -15.18
CA SER A 39 -34.22 -28.76 -14.69
C SER A 39 -32.89 -28.69 -13.93
N GLY A 40 -31.93 -27.91 -14.43
CA GLY A 40 -30.67 -27.63 -13.74
C GLY A 40 -30.88 -27.00 -12.36
N LEU A 41 -31.77 -26.01 -12.24
CA LEU A 41 -32.12 -25.38 -10.97
C LEU A 41 -32.77 -26.37 -9.98
N ILE A 42 -33.61 -27.29 -10.46
CA ILE A 42 -34.23 -28.34 -9.63
C ILE A 42 -33.20 -29.37 -9.16
N LEU A 43 -32.33 -29.85 -10.04
CA LEU A 43 -31.26 -30.78 -9.68
C LEU A 43 -30.28 -30.16 -8.68
N PHE A 44 -29.92 -28.90 -8.90
CA PHE A 44 -29.08 -28.14 -7.99
C PHE A 44 -29.74 -27.97 -6.62
N ASN A 45 -31.05 -27.68 -6.59
CA ASN A 45 -31.82 -27.60 -5.35
C ASN A 45 -31.81 -28.91 -4.56
N LEU A 46 -32.03 -30.03 -5.26
CA LEU A 46 -31.99 -31.36 -4.65
C LEU A 46 -30.60 -31.64 -4.06
N TRP A 47 -29.53 -31.35 -4.81
CA TRP A 47 -28.17 -31.48 -4.32
C TRP A 47 -27.91 -30.63 -3.06
N VAL A 48 -28.35 -29.37 -3.06
CA VAL A 48 -28.23 -28.47 -1.90
C VAL A 48 -28.95 -29.06 -0.68
N LYS A 49 -30.20 -29.52 -0.84
CA LYS A 49 -31.01 -30.05 0.26
C LYS A 49 -30.43 -31.35 0.81
N VAL A 50 -30.02 -32.29 -0.05
CA VAL A 50 -29.40 -33.56 0.37
C VAL A 50 -28.08 -33.33 1.09
N ASN A 51 -27.21 -32.47 0.53
CA ASN A 51 -25.92 -32.19 1.14
C ASN A 51 -26.08 -31.44 2.47
N ALA A 52 -26.96 -30.44 2.53
CA ALA A 52 -27.25 -29.73 3.76
C ALA A 52 -27.84 -30.66 4.85
N HIS A 53 -28.72 -31.59 4.49
CA HIS A 53 -29.22 -32.62 5.40
C HIS A 53 -28.11 -33.53 5.91
N ASN A 54 -27.20 -33.97 5.04
CA ASN A 54 -26.06 -34.79 5.42
C ASN A 54 -25.11 -34.08 6.39
N THR A 55 -25.01 -32.75 6.33
CA THR A 55 -24.20 -31.96 7.28
C THR A 55 -24.85 -31.86 8.64
N ILE A 56 -26.11 -31.40 8.72
CA ILE A 56 -26.75 -31.07 10.01
C ILE A 56 -27.45 -32.25 10.68
N LYS A 57 -27.72 -33.33 9.93
CA LYS A 57 -28.44 -34.54 10.36
C LYS A 57 -29.91 -34.27 10.77
N ASP A 58 -30.65 -35.33 11.06
CA ASP A 58 -32.09 -35.30 11.35
C ASP A 58 -32.46 -34.32 12.47
N TYR A 59 -31.65 -34.28 13.52
CA TYR A 59 -31.96 -33.51 14.73
C TYR A 59 -32.09 -32.01 14.45
N ALA A 60 -31.07 -31.40 13.84
CA ALA A 60 -31.11 -29.98 13.50
C ALA A 60 -32.03 -29.71 12.29
N TRP A 61 -32.20 -30.67 11.37
CA TRP A 61 -33.12 -30.55 10.23
C TRP A 61 -34.57 -30.33 10.66
N TYR A 62 -34.99 -30.93 11.77
CA TYR A 62 -36.33 -30.76 12.34
C TYR A 62 -36.40 -29.75 13.48
N TRP A 63 -35.43 -28.82 13.57
CA TRP A 63 -35.38 -27.80 14.62
C TRP A 63 -35.38 -28.37 16.05
N GLY A 64 -34.78 -29.55 16.26
CA GLY A 64 -34.70 -30.20 17.57
C GLY A 64 -34.09 -29.30 18.66
N ASP A 65 -33.19 -28.40 18.27
CA ASP A 65 -32.55 -27.40 19.14
C ASP A 65 -33.53 -26.44 19.84
N PHE A 66 -34.74 -26.26 19.30
CA PHE A 66 -35.80 -25.46 19.96
C PHE A 66 -36.33 -26.14 21.23
N PHE A 67 -36.24 -27.47 21.30
CA PHE A 67 -36.87 -28.26 22.35
C PHE A 67 -35.84 -28.89 23.28
N PHE A 68 -34.71 -29.36 22.73
CA PHE A 68 -33.66 -30.03 23.49
C PHE A 68 -32.30 -29.45 23.13
N ARG A 69 -31.39 -29.33 24.11
CA ARG A 69 -30.02 -28.87 23.86
C ARG A 69 -29.08 -30.08 23.92
N GLN A 70 -28.36 -30.35 22.83
CA GLN A 70 -27.34 -31.39 22.83
C GLN A 70 -26.13 -30.92 23.65
N ILE A 71 -25.72 -31.73 24.65
CA ILE A 71 -24.64 -31.40 25.60
C ILE A 71 -23.25 -31.40 24.92
N ASN A 72 -23.10 -32.10 23.79
CA ASN A 72 -21.80 -32.27 23.11
C ASN A 72 -21.65 -31.51 21.77
N ASN A 73 -22.66 -30.74 21.34
CA ASN A 73 -22.63 -29.96 20.10
C ASN A 73 -22.73 -28.47 20.44
N GLU A 74 -21.65 -27.92 21.00
CA GLU A 74 -21.57 -26.51 21.39
C GLU A 74 -21.26 -25.59 20.19
N GLU A 75 -20.75 -26.15 19.09
CA GLU A 75 -20.37 -25.40 17.87
C GLU A 75 -21.15 -25.89 16.64
N LEU A 76 -21.55 -24.94 15.79
CA LEU A 76 -22.19 -25.23 14.51
C LEU A 76 -21.20 -25.88 13.55
N ILE A 77 -21.54 -27.08 13.04
CA ILE A 77 -20.71 -27.79 12.06
C ILE A 77 -20.86 -27.11 10.69
N PHE A 78 -19.76 -26.58 10.18
CA PHE A 78 -19.71 -25.93 8.87
C PHE A 78 -18.98 -26.81 7.86
N ASP A 79 -19.72 -27.71 7.18
CA ASP A 79 -19.22 -28.57 6.10
C ASP A 79 -20.17 -28.58 4.89
N GLY A 80 -19.66 -28.90 3.71
CA GLY A 80 -20.41 -29.01 2.47
C GLY A 80 -21.00 -27.67 2.01
N VAL A 81 -22.32 -27.60 1.85
CA VAL A 81 -23.00 -26.38 1.34
C VAL A 81 -22.99 -25.25 2.37
N PHE A 82 -22.89 -25.57 3.67
CA PHE A 82 -22.78 -24.56 4.74
C PHE A 82 -21.43 -23.83 4.75
N GLU A 83 -20.41 -24.37 4.07
CA GLU A 83 -19.19 -23.62 3.78
C GLU A 83 -19.39 -22.61 2.65
N MET A 84 -20.32 -22.84 1.70
CA MET A 84 -20.48 -22.02 0.50
C MET A 84 -21.43 -20.83 0.67
N VAL A 85 -22.53 -21.02 1.41
CA VAL A 85 -23.62 -20.05 1.46
C VAL A 85 -24.18 -19.97 2.88
N PRO A 86 -24.56 -18.78 3.37
CA PRO A 86 -25.31 -18.66 4.62
C PRO A 86 -26.69 -19.31 4.50
N HIS A 87 -27.07 -20.11 5.50
CA HIS A 87 -28.36 -20.78 5.60
C HIS A 87 -28.81 -21.41 4.27
N PRO A 88 -28.04 -22.36 3.71
CA PRO A 88 -28.22 -22.86 2.35
C PRO A 88 -29.60 -23.48 2.12
N MET A 89 -30.28 -23.95 3.18
CA MET A 89 -31.63 -24.49 3.08
C MET A 89 -32.70 -23.45 2.77
N TYR A 90 -32.49 -22.22 3.26
CA TYR A 90 -33.44 -21.12 3.20
C TYR A 90 -33.14 -20.24 1.99
N SER A 91 -31.86 -20.02 1.70
CA SER A 91 -31.41 -19.19 0.57
C SER A 91 -31.45 -19.95 -0.76
N VAL A 92 -30.36 -20.65 -1.09
CA VAL A 92 -30.19 -21.33 -2.38
C VAL A 92 -31.06 -22.60 -2.47
N GLY A 93 -31.46 -23.13 -1.33
CA GLY A 93 -32.38 -24.25 -1.16
C GLY A 93 -33.83 -23.97 -1.59
N TYR A 94 -34.15 -22.78 -2.12
CA TYR A 94 -35.42 -22.48 -2.79
C TYR A 94 -35.30 -22.33 -4.32
N VAL A 95 -34.08 -22.39 -4.88
CA VAL A 95 -33.83 -22.15 -6.31
C VAL A 95 -34.62 -23.10 -7.23
N GLY A 96 -34.91 -24.32 -6.78
CA GLY A 96 -35.69 -25.29 -7.55
C GLY A 96 -37.13 -24.86 -7.82
N TYR A 97 -37.75 -24.11 -6.91
CA TYR A 97 -39.12 -23.59 -7.10
C TYR A 97 -39.20 -22.59 -8.25
N TYR A 98 -38.15 -21.77 -8.43
CA TYR A 98 -38.03 -20.90 -9.61
C TYR A 98 -37.77 -21.72 -10.89
N GLY A 99 -37.05 -22.84 -10.78
CA GLY A 99 -36.90 -23.81 -11.87
C GLY A 99 -38.25 -24.35 -12.36
N PHE A 100 -39.15 -24.74 -11.46
CA PHE A 100 -40.51 -25.16 -11.80
C PHE A 100 -41.33 -24.05 -12.46
N ALA A 101 -41.24 -22.81 -11.96
CA ALA A 101 -41.91 -21.66 -12.57
C ALA A 101 -41.42 -21.39 -14.01
N LEU A 102 -40.12 -21.58 -14.23
CA LEU A 102 -39.47 -21.37 -15.51
C LEU A 102 -39.82 -22.47 -16.53
N ILE A 103 -39.91 -23.74 -16.10
CA ILE A 103 -40.39 -24.85 -16.94
C ILE A 103 -41.86 -24.64 -17.30
N ALA A 104 -42.72 -24.36 -16.32
CA ALA A 104 -44.16 -24.22 -16.53
C ALA A 104 -44.56 -22.93 -17.26
N LYS A 105 -43.62 -21.99 -17.47
CA LYS A 105 -43.87 -20.67 -18.08
C LYS A 105 -45.08 -19.97 -17.44
N SER A 106 -45.18 -20.00 -16.12
CA SER A 106 -46.36 -19.52 -15.40
C SER A 106 -46.01 -18.49 -14.34
N TYR A 107 -46.61 -17.29 -14.46
CA TYR A 107 -46.52 -16.25 -13.43
C TYR A 107 -47.21 -16.65 -12.12
N VAL A 108 -48.21 -17.54 -12.18
CA VAL A 108 -48.88 -18.06 -10.97
C VAL A 108 -47.91 -18.92 -10.15
N VAL A 109 -47.22 -19.85 -10.82
CA VAL A 109 -46.20 -20.69 -10.17
C VAL A 109 -45.06 -19.83 -9.64
N LEU A 110 -44.63 -18.80 -10.39
CA LEU A 110 -43.63 -17.85 -9.94
C LEU A 110 -44.06 -17.09 -8.69
N ALA A 111 -45.30 -16.59 -8.65
CA ALA A 111 -45.84 -15.86 -7.51
C ALA A 111 -45.88 -16.74 -6.24
N ILE A 112 -46.33 -17.99 -6.38
CA ILE A 112 -46.34 -18.96 -5.27
C ILE A 112 -44.92 -19.27 -4.80
N ALA A 113 -43.96 -19.45 -5.73
CA ALA A 113 -42.55 -19.69 -5.39
C ALA A 113 -41.94 -18.50 -4.63
N ILE A 114 -42.18 -17.26 -5.09
CA ILE A 114 -41.73 -16.03 -4.40
C ILE A 114 -42.36 -15.95 -3.01
N PHE A 115 -43.66 -16.16 -2.90
CA PHE A 115 -44.37 -16.07 -1.62
C PHE A 115 -43.89 -17.13 -0.63
N GLY A 116 -43.70 -18.36 -1.08
CA GLY A 116 -43.16 -19.45 -0.25
C GLY A 116 -41.73 -19.15 0.24
N HIS A 117 -40.87 -18.64 -0.64
CA HIS A 117 -39.52 -18.22 -0.25
C HIS A 117 -39.55 -17.03 0.72
N PHE A 118 -40.46 -16.07 0.52
CA PHE A 118 -40.63 -14.93 1.42
C PHE A 118 -41.05 -15.35 2.83
N LEU A 119 -42.03 -16.23 2.98
CA LEU A 119 -42.43 -16.78 4.28
C LEU A 119 -41.28 -17.50 4.96
N GLN A 120 -40.48 -18.23 4.19
CA GLN A 120 -39.30 -18.93 4.70
C GLN A 120 -38.25 -17.94 5.23
N MET A 121 -38.04 -16.82 4.53
CA MET A 121 -37.12 -15.76 4.98
C MET A 121 -37.64 -15.03 6.22
N ILE A 122 -38.96 -14.85 6.36
CA ILE A 122 -39.57 -14.34 7.60
C ILE A 122 -39.25 -15.25 8.78
N PHE A 123 -39.45 -16.56 8.60
CA PHE A 123 -39.14 -17.55 9.64
C PHE A 123 -37.66 -17.50 10.02
N LEU A 124 -36.76 -17.48 9.03
CA LEU A 124 -35.32 -17.39 9.27
C LEU A 124 -34.96 -16.12 10.06
N HIS A 125 -35.47 -14.96 9.66
CA HIS A 125 -35.09 -13.68 10.27
C HIS A 125 -35.65 -13.49 11.68
N TYR A 126 -36.92 -13.81 11.91
CA TYR A 126 -37.60 -13.50 13.17
C TYR A 126 -37.58 -14.64 14.19
N ILE A 127 -37.39 -15.88 13.76
CA ILE A 127 -37.49 -17.05 14.64
C ILE A 127 -36.14 -17.76 14.74
N GLU A 128 -35.56 -18.18 13.61
CA GLU A 128 -34.38 -19.04 13.64
C GLU A 128 -33.08 -18.30 13.97
N ASN A 129 -32.78 -17.16 13.34
CA ASN A 129 -31.55 -16.40 13.61
C ASN A 129 -31.45 -15.93 15.07
N PRO A 130 -32.49 -15.32 15.68
CA PRO A 130 -32.44 -14.92 17.09
C PRO A 130 -32.24 -16.11 18.04
N HIS A 131 -32.79 -17.27 17.68
CA HIS A 131 -32.60 -18.50 18.44
C HIS A 131 -31.16 -19.02 18.31
N ILE A 132 -30.61 -19.07 17.09
CA ILE A 132 -29.21 -19.45 16.84
C ILE A 132 -28.26 -18.53 17.58
N ASP A 133 -28.45 -17.21 17.50
CA ASP A 133 -27.59 -16.23 18.17
C ASP A 133 -27.64 -16.37 19.70
N LYS A 134 -28.77 -16.79 20.26
CA LYS A 134 -28.91 -17.02 21.70
C LYS A 134 -28.18 -18.28 22.18
N ILE A 135 -28.12 -19.33 21.36
CA ILE A 135 -27.57 -20.63 21.74
C ILE A 135 -26.10 -20.78 21.32
N TYR A 136 -25.79 -20.39 20.08
CA TYR A 136 -24.49 -20.58 19.41
C TYR A 136 -23.77 -19.26 19.12
N GLY A 137 -24.40 -18.12 19.39
CA GLY A 137 -23.81 -16.82 19.13
C GLY A 137 -22.68 -16.49 20.11
N PRO A 138 -21.80 -15.54 19.74
CA PRO A 138 -20.69 -15.11 20.58
C PRO A 138 -21.19 -14.54 21.91
N SER A 139 -20.42 -14.77 22.97
CA SER A 139 -20.70 -14.22 24.29
C SER A 139 -20.74 -12.69 24.26
N LYS A 140 -21.47 -12.07 25.19
CA LYS A 140 -21.54 -10.59 25.29
C LYS A 140 -20.14 -9.95 25.39
N ASN A 141 -19.20 -10.64 26.04
CA ASN A 141 -17.82 -10.16 26.18
C ASN A 141 -17.07 -10.18 24.85
N GLU A 142 -17.22 -11.22 24.05
CA GLU A 142 -16.63 -11.30 22.70
C GLU A 142 -17.22 -10.24 21.77
N ILE A 143 -18.54 -10.02 21.82
CA ILE A 143 -19.18 -8.94 21.06
C ILE A 143 -18.59 -7.57 21.45
N ASN A 144 -18.41 -7.32 22.74
CA ASN A 144 -17.81 -6.08 23.22
C ASN A 144 -16.34 -5.95 22.81
N LEU A 145 -15.57 -7.05 22.83
CA LEU A 145 -14.19 -7.07 22.37
C LEU A 145 -14.08 -6.75 20.88
N ILE A 146 -14.96 -7.33 20.05
CA ILE A 146 -15.05 -7.03 18.61
C ILE A 146 -15.37 -5.55 18.38
N LYS A 147 -16.30 -4.98 19.15
CA LYS A 147 -16.62 -3.54 19.09
C LYS A 147 -15.41 -2.67 19.46
N ILE A 148 -14.69 -3.03 20.53
CA ILE A 148 -13.49 -2.30 20.96
C ILE A 148 -12.40 -2.37 19.87
N LEU A 149 -12.21 -3.53 19.23
CA LEU A 149 -11.27 -3.67 18.13
C LEU A 149 -11.66 -2.78 16.93
N LYS A 150 -12.95 -2.74 16.57
CA LYS A 150 -13.45 -1.83 15.53
C LYS A 150 -13.26 -0.35 15.89
N LEU A 151 -13.34 0.01 17.18
CA LEU A 151 -13.08 1.38 17.64
C LEU A 151 -11.60 1.73 17.64
N LYS A 152 -10.71 0.79 18.00
CA LYS A 152 -9.26 0.98 17.90
C LYS A 152 -8.81 1.27 16.48
N ASP A 153 -9.48 0.66 15.49
CA ASP A 153 -9.21 0.91 14.08
C ASP A 153 -9.41 2.39 13.68
N LEU A 154 -10.37 3.07 14.32
CA LEU A 154 -10.65 4.49 14.05
C LEU A 154 -9.53 5.43 14.50
N LYS A 155 -8.60 4.98 15.35
CA LYS A 155 -7.43 5.77 15.73
C LYS A 155 -6.62 6.21 14.51
N ASN A 156 -6.60 5.37 13.47
CA ASN A 156 -5.94 5.64 12.20
C ASN A 156 -6.60 6.79 11.40
N PHE A 157 -7.82 7.19 11.75
CA PHE A 157 -8.66 8.14 11.02
C PHE A 157 -9.14 9.29 11.92
N ASP A 158 -8.29 9.75 12.83
CA ASP A 158 -8.59 10.82 13.79
C ASP A 158 -9.84 10.51 14.66
N ASN A 159 -10.04 9.22 15.00
CA ASN A 159 -11.19 8.69 15.74
C ASN A 159 -12.55 8.87 15.07
N LEU A 160 -12.58 9.21 13.78
CA LEU A 160 -13.80 9.37 13.00
C LEU A 160 -13.87 8.30 11.92
N LYS A 161 -15.09 7.89 11.55
CA LYS A 161 -15.27 7.00 10.41
C LYS A 161 -14.81 7.73 9.13
N PRO A 162 -13.92 7.14 8.32
CA PRO A 162 -13.53 7.73 7.05
C PRO A 162 -14.70 7.70 6.05
N LEU A 163 -14.69 8.64 5.12
CA LEU A 163 -15.64 8.67 4.01
C LEU A 163 -15.41 7.44 3.12
N VAL A 164 -16.48 6.69 2.84
CA VAL A 164 -16.46 5.59 1.87
C VAL A 164 -17.61 5.77 0.91
N GLY A 165 -17.32 6.02 -0.37
CA GLY A 165 -18.36 6.46 -1.28
C GLY A 165 -18.94 7.80 -0.83
N LEU A 166 -20.23 7.79 -0.49
CA LEU A 166 -20.94 8.89 0.17
C LEU A 166 -21.36 8.57 1.61
N THR A 167 -20.97 7.40 2.12
CA THR A 167 -21.28 6.97 3.50
C THR A 167 -20.29 7.56 4.50
N ASN A 168 -20.73 7.82 5.73
CA ASN A 168 -19.97 8.50 6.78
C ASN A 168 -19.53 9.94 6.44
N PHE A 169 -20.28 10.62 5.57
CA PHE A 169 -20.01 12.01 5.21
C PHE A 169 -20.05 12.94 6.42
N ASN A 170 -19.05 13.82 6.53
CA ASN A 170 -18.99 14.84 7.58
C ASN A 170 -18.80 16.23 6.99
N TRP A 171 -19.74 17.15 7.26
CA TRP A 171 -19.67 18.56 6.85
C TRP A 171 -18.46 19.31 7.40
N MET A 172 -17.91 18.89 8.54
CA MET A 172 -16.74 19.54 9.12
C MET A 172 -15.43 19.05 8.52
N ARG A 173 -15.45 17.97 7.71
CA ARG A 173 -14.25 17.42 7.08
C ARG A 173 -14.09 18.00 5.67
N ALA A 174 -13.08 18.84 5.49
CA ALA A 174 -12.82 19.51 4.20
C ALA A 174 -12.66 18.52 3.03
N SER A 175 -12.01 17.36 3.26
CA SER A 175 -11.88 16.32 2.23
C SER A 175 -13.23 15.77 1.76
N ASP A 176 -14.23 15.74 2.64
CA ASP A 176 -15.54 15.17 2.31
C ASP A 176 -16.33 16.17 1.46
N ILE A 177 -16.32 17.45 1.84
CA ILE A 177 -16.93 18.52 1.03
C ILE A 177 -16.32 18.56 -0.37
N VAL A 178 -14.98 18.52 -0.49
CA VAL A 178 -14.30 18.51 -1.78
C VAL A 178 -14.73 17.31 -2.62
N ASN A 179 -14.83 16.13 -2.01
CA ASN A 179 -15.33 14.93 -2.68
C ASN A 179 -16.77 15.05 -3.15
N LEU A 180 -17.65 15.64 -2.36
CA LEU A 180 -19.03 15.91 -2.76
C LEU A 180 -19.09 16.86 -3.95
N VAL A 181 -18.33 17.96 -3.91
CA VAL A 181 -18.26 18.92 -5.01
C VAL A 181 -17.76 18.23 -6.28
N LEU A 182 -16.66 17.48 -6.21
CA LEU A 182 -16.14 16.73 -7.35
C LEU A 182 -17.17 15.72 -7.90
N SER A 183 -17.85 14.98 -7.01
CA SER A 183 -18.86 14.00 -7.40
C SER A 183 -20.05 14.65 -8.12
N LEU A 184 -20.53 15.80 -7.63
CA LEU A 184 -21.59 16.58 -8.26
C LEU A 184 -21.14 17.20 -9.60
N THR A 185 -19.91 17.71 -9.66
CA THR A 185 -19.36 18.30 -10.89
C THR A 185 -19.27 17.27 -12.00
N TYR A 186 -18.66 16.11 -11.74
CA TYR A 186 -18.46 15.07 -12.77
C TYR A 186 -19.72 14.25 -13.03
N GLY A 187 -20.55 14.03 -12.02
CA GLY A 187 -21.77 13.23 -12.13
C GLY A 187 -22.98 13.98 -12.69
N ILE A 188 -23.08 15.29 -12.47
CA ILE A 188 -24.28 16.07 -12.80
C ILE A 188 -23.95 17.29 -13.65
N ILE A 189 -23.08 18.19 -13.19
CA ILE A 189 -22.84 19.48 -13.84
C ILE A 189 -22.27 19.29 -15.24
N ILE A 190 -21.16 18.57 -15.39
CA ILE A 190 -20.52 18.35 -16.69
C ILE A 190 -21.49 17.70 -17.71
N PRO A 191 -22.22 16.61 -17.36
CA PRO A 191 -23.21 16.00 -18.26
C PRO A 191 -24.34 16.94 -18.70
N LEU A 192 -24.80 17.85 -17.84
CA LEU A 192 -25.87 18.81 -18.18
C LEU A 192 -25.45 19.79 -19.29
N PHE A 193 -24.17 20.15 -19.36
CA PHE A 193 -23.62 21.08 -20.34
C PHE A 193 -22.88 20.38 -21.50
N ALA A 194 -22.76 19.06 -21.48
CA ALA A 194 -22.00 18.32 -22.47
C ALA A 194 -22.80 18.14 -23.77
N ASN A 195 -22.25 18.68 -24.87
CA ASN A 195 -22.84 18.54 -26.21
C ASN A 195 -22.54 17.19 -26.89
N SER A 196 -21.56 16.43 -26.38
CA SER A 196 -21.08 15.19 -27.01
C SER A 196 -20.84 14.08 -26.00
N ILE A 197 -21.48 12.94 -26.23
CA ILE A 197 -21.29 11.71 -25.45
C ILE A 197 -19.85 11.20 -25.57
N LYS A 198 -19.23 11.35 -26.75
CA LYS A 198 -17.83 10.93 -26.96
C LYS A 198 -16.88 11.67 -26.02
N SER A 199 -17.13 12.95 -25.74
CA SER A 199 -16.33 13.73 -24.80
C SER A 199 -16.50 13.24 -23.37
N LEU A 200 -17.73 12.89 -22.96
CA LEU A 200 -18.00 12.29 -21.64
C LEU A 200 -17.37 10.90 -21.49
N PHE A 201 -17.36 10.11 -22.57
CA PHE A 201 -16.69 8.81 -22.60
C PHE A 201 -15.18 8.94 -22.47
N ILE A 202 -14.54 9.83 -23.24
CA ILE A 202 -13.10 10.11 -23.12
C ILE A 202 -12.76 10.58 -21.70
N LEU A 203 -13.58 11.44 -21.11
CA LEU A 203 -13.41 11.89 -19.73
C LEU A 203 -13.49 10.72 -18.74
N THR A 204 -14.49 9.86 -18.88
CA THR A 204 -14.70 8.69 -18.00
C THR A 204 -13.53 7.71 -18.09
N VAL A 205 -13.09 7.38 -19.31
CA VAL A 205 -11.92 6.52 -19.54
C VAL A 205 -10.66 7.17 -18.99
N GLY A 206 -10.45 8.47 -19.23
CA GLY A 206 -9.32 9.22 -18.71
C GLY A 206 -9.25 9.21 -17.19
N MET A 207 -10.38 9.47 -16.51
CA MET A 207 -10.47 9.39 -15.04
C MET A 207 -10.22 7.97 -14.53
N LYS A 208 -10.72 6.94 -15.21
CA LYS A 208 -10.47 5.55 -14.83
C LYS A 208 -9.00 5.16 -14.97
N LEU A 209 -8.35 5.54 -16.07
CA LEU A 209 -6.92 5.27 -16.27
C LEU A 209 -6.07 6.02 -15.26
N PHE A 210 -6.43 7.28 -14.96
CA PHE A 210 -5.73 8.08 -13.96
C PHE A 210 -5.84 7.47 -12.56
N GLU A 211 -7.04 7.05 -12.13
CA GLU A 211 -7.25 6.33 -10.87
C GLU A 211 -6.44 5.03 -10.83
N SER A 212 -6.54 4.22 -11.89
CA SER A 212 -5.84 2.95 -12.02
C SER A 212 -4.33 3.13 -11.86
N ILE A 213 -3.73 3.99 -12.66
CA ILE A 213 -2.28 4.24 -12.64
C ILE A 213 -1.86 4.81 -11.30
N SER A 214 -2.57 5.82 -10.78
CA SER A 214 -2.18 6.52 -9.55
C SER A 214 -2.19 5.59 -8.34
N ILE A 215 -3.27 4.82 -8.15
CA ILE A 215 -3.39 3.91 -6.99
C ILE A 215 -2.44 2.73 -7.14
N ASN A 216 -2.42 2.09 -8.31
CA ASN A 216 -1.60 0.89 -8.52
C ASN A 216 -0.10 1.22 -8.42
N LEU A 217 0.35 2.35 -8.98
CA LEU A 217 1.73 2.82 -8.86
C LEU A 217 2.08 3.16 -7.41
N SER A 218 1.20 3.89 -6.71
CA SER A 218 1.45 4.28 -5.31
C SER A 218 1.59 3.06 -4.40
N LEU A 219 0.69 2.06 -4.52
CA LEU A 219 0.77 0.81 -3.77
C LEU A 219 2.03 0.00 -4.11
N THR A 220 2.42 -0.05 -5.39
CA THR A 220 3.63 -0.74 -5.81
C THR A 220 4.89 -0.07 -5.25
N LEU A 221 4.99 1.25 -5.39
CA LEU A 221 6.09 2.05 -4.85
C LEU A 221 6.17 1.96 -3.32
N GLN A 222 5.02 1.93 -2.64
CA GLN A 222 4.95 1.74 -1.21
C GLN A 222 5.41 0.34 -0.80
N SER A 223 4.97 -0.71 -1.50
CA SER A 223 5.34 -2.10 -1.22
C SER A 223 6.86 -2.35 -1.37
N TYR A 224 7.48 -1.84 -2.44
CA TYR A 224 8.91 -2.06 -2.68
C TYR A 224 9.80 -1.05 -1.94
N PHE A 225 9.55 0.24 -2.11
CA PHE A 225 10.45 1.31 -1.67
C PHE A 225 10.00 2.07 -0.43
N LYS A 226 8.74 1.89 0.00
CA LYS A 226 8.13 2.54 1.17
C LYS A 226 8.15 4.06 1.03
N ILE A 227 7.96 4.56 -0.19
CA ILE A 227 8.16 5.98 -0.53
C ILE A 227 7.25 6.89 0.31
N VAL A 228 5.98 6.53 0.47
CA VAL A 228 5.01 7.35 1.21
C VAL A 228 5.36 7.38 2.70
N THR A 229 5.61 6.20 3.30
CA THR A 229 5.99 6.12 4.72
C THR A 229 7.33 6.80 4.99
N LYS A 230 8.36 6.60 4.16
CA LYS A 230 9.66 7.28 4.30
C LYS A 230 9.51 8.79 4.22
N TRP A 231 8.72 9.28 3.26
CA TRP A 231 8.48 10.71 3.13
C TRP A 231 7.77 11.28 4.37
N SER A 232 6.73 10.62 4.88
CA SER A 232 6.01 11.05 6.08
C SER A 232 6.92 11.06 7.32
N LEU A 233 7.64 9.96 7.57
CA LEU A 233 8.55 9.84 8.71
C LEU A 233 9.69 10.86 8.65
N SER A 234 10.22 11.15 7.46
CA SER A 234 11.27 12.16 7.28
C SER A 234 10.79 13.60 7.59
N ASN A 235 9.47 13.85 7.55
CA ASN A 235 8.85 15.14 7.86
C ASN A 235 8.21 15.16 9.26
N ASP A 236 8.48 14.16 10.11
CA ASP A 236 7.88 14.03 11.45
C ASP A 236 6.35 13.90 11.42
N ILE A 237 5.81 13.27 10.38
CA ILE A 237 4.38 12.96 10.26
C ILE A 237 4.18 11.51 10.71
N PRO A 238 3.27 11.23 11.67
CA PRO A 238 2.99 9.88 12.14
C PRO A 238 2.41 9.00 11.02
N VAL A 239 2.66 7.70 11.10
CA VAL A 239 2.29 6.73 10.06
C VAL A 239 0.77 6.65 9.90
N GLU A 240 0.03 6.78 11.00
CA GLU A 240 -1.43 6.81 11.02
C GLU A 240 -1.97 7.96 10.17
N LYS A 241 -1.35 9.15 10.27
CA LYS A 241 -1.77 10.31 9.47
C LYS A 241 -1.42 10.15 7.99
N SER A 242 -0.28 9.52 7.71
CA SER A 242 0.12 9.15 6.34
C SER A 242 -0.93 8.22 5.69
N PHE A 243 -1.35 7.20 6.42
CA PHE A 243 -2.39 6.27 5.99
C PHE A 243 -3.77 6.95 5.84
N SER A 244 -4.14 7.84 6.77
CA SER A 244 -5.37 8.64 6.66
C SER A 244 -5.38 9.49 5.38
N ASN A 245 -4.26 10.14 5.05
CA ASN A 245 -4.13 10.90 3.81
C ASN A 245 -4.22 10.01 2.56
N TRP A 246 -3.65 8.80 2.61
CA TRP A 246 -3.81 7.80 1.55
C TRP A 246 -5.28 7.39 1.37
N ALA A 247 -6.00 7.14 2.46
CA ALA A 247 -7.42 6.78 2.41
C ALA A 247 -8.28 7.88 1.76
N VAL A 248 -7.98 9.15 2.08
CA VAL A 248 -8.62 10.31 1.42
C VAL A 248 -8.34 10.30 -0.09
N LEU A 249 -7.08 10.12 -0.51
CA LEU A 249 -6.70 10.06 -1.93
C LEU A 249 -7.40 8.91 -2.65
N TYR A 250 -7.35 7.70 -2.07
CA TYR A 250 -7.97 6.50 -2.61
C TYR A 250 -9.48 6.69 -2.82
N ASN A 251 -10.19 7.14 -1.78
CA ASN A 251 -11.64 7.36 -1.86
C ASN A 251 -11.99 8.43 -2.88
N SER A 252 -11.19 9.50 -2.96
CA SER A 252 -11.44 10.59 -3.91
C SER A 252 -11.32 10.15 -5.36
N LEU A 253 -10.28 9.38 -5.68
CA LEU A 253 -10.08 8.84 -7.03
C LEU A 253 -11.18 7.84 -7.40
N ILE A 254 -11.58 6.95 -6.48
CA ILE A 254 -12.68 6.01 -6.73
C ILE A 254 -14.00 6.75 -6.95
N ASN A 255 -14.36 7.68 -6.07
CA ASN A 255 -15.57 8.48 -6.20
C ASN A 255 -15.62 9.23 -7.53
N LEU A 256 -14.47 9.76 -7.98
CA LEU A 256 -14.36 10.44 -9.25
C LEU A 256 -14.62 9.51 -10.45
N THR A 257 -14.13 8.27 -10.41
CA THR A 257 -14.39 7.28 -11.48
C THR A 257 -15.85 6.85 -11.55
N TYR A 258 -16.50 6.61 -10.40
CA TYR A 258 -17.91 6.24 -10.37
C TYR A 258 -18.82 7.43 -10.71
N SER A 259 -18.45 8.64 -10.29
CA SER A 259 -19.19 9.86 -10.64
C SER A 259 -19.09 10.19 -12.12
N SER A 260 -17.91 10.05 -12.75
CA SER A 260 -17.77 10.23 -14.20
C SER A 260 -18.53 9.16 -14.99
N LEU A 261 -18.50 7.90 -14.56
CA LEU A 261 -19.29 6.82 -15.15
C LEU A 261 -20.81 7.10 -15.06
N PHE A 262 -21.27 7.54 -13.89
CA PHE A 262 -22.66 7.97 -13.70
C PHE A 262 -22.98 9.14 -14.62
N GLY A 263 -22.11 10.15 -14.68
CA GLY A 263 -22.30 11.33 -15.51
C GLY A 263 -22.37 11.03 -17.00
N MET A 264 -21.55 10.11 -17.51
CA MET A 264 -21.63 9.64 -18.89
C MET A 264 -23.01 9.02 -19.18
N ASN A 265 -23.50 8.17 -18.29
CA ASN A 265 -24.81 7.51 -18.43
C ASN A 265 -25.98 8.49 -18.25
N LEU A 266 -25.84 9.50 -17.41
CA LEU A 266 -26.78 10.61 -17.32
C LEU A 266 -26.81 11.42 -18.63
N GLY A 267 -25.66 11.67 -19.24
CA GLY A 267 -25.56 12.30 -20.56
C GLY A 267 -26.30 11.52 -21.65
N TYR A 268 -26.15 10.19 -21.68
CA TYR A 268 -26.95 9.31 -22.55
C TYR A 268 -28.45 9.47 -22.30
N PHE A 269 -28.88 9.52 -21.05
CA PHE A 269 -30.30 9.69 -20.69
C PHE A 269 -30.86 11.05 -21.14
N LEU A 270 -30.13 12.14 -20.89
CA LEU A 270 -30.55 13.50 -21.22
C LEU A 270 -30.62 13.73 -22.74
N GLN A 271 -29.61 13.29 -23.50
CA GLN A 271 -29.58 13.48 -24.96
C GLN A 271 -30.61 12.61 -25.69
N LYS A 272 -30.95 11.44 -25.13
CA LYS A 272 -32.02 10.56 -25.65
C LYS A 272 -33.41 11.19 -25.49
N SER A 273 -33.64 12.02 -24.47
CA SER A 273 -34.91 12.75 -24.30
C SER A 273 -35.08 13.92 -25.28
N GLY A 274 -34.00 14.40 -25.90
CA GLY A 274 -34.03 15.60 -26.76
C GLY A 274 -34.04 15.36 -28.27
N SER A 275 -33.72 14.16 -28.76
CA SER A 275 -33.67 13.86 -30.20
C SER A 275 -34.38 12.56 -30.53
N GLY A 276 -35.33 12.61 -31.46
CA GLY A 276 -36.15 11.48 -31.91
C GLY A 276 -35.37 10.46 -32.76
N SER A 277 -34.29 9.90 -32.24
CA SER A 277 -33.63 8.72 -32.83
C SER A 277 -33.70 7.53 -31.89
N PRO A 278 -34.40 6.45 -32.27
CA PRO A 278 -34.45 5.23 -31.49
C PRO A 278 -33.16 4.42 -31.73
N SER A 279 -32.63 3.83 -30.66
CA SER A 279 -31.91 2.54 -30.71
C SER A 279 -30.62 2.38 -31.53
N SER A 280 -30.02 3.41 -32.14
CA SER A 280 -28.83 3.20 -33.02
C SER A 280 -27.51 2.89 -32.31
N GLY A 281 -27.42 3.07 -30.98
CA GLY A 281 -26.19 2.82 -30.20
C GLY A 281 -26.26 1.69 -29.17
N LEU A 282 -27.40 0.99 -29.08
CA LEU A 282 -27.61 -0.11 -28.13
C LEU A 282 -27.30 -1.45 -28.82
N LEU A 283 -26.42 -2.25 -28.23
CA LEU A 283 -26.08 -3.59 -28.71
C LEU A 283 -27.30 -4.53 -28.71
N PHE A 284 -28.20 -4.34 -27.74
CA PHE A 284 -29.49 -5.03 -27.66
C PHE A 284 -30.55 -4.13 -27.03
N SER A 285 -31.74 -4.09 -27.64
CA SER A 285 -32.85 -3.22 -27.22
C SER A 285 -33.93 -3.93 -26.42
N ASP A 286 -33.99 -5.26 -26.49
CA ASP A 286 -35.12 -6.03 -25.97
C ASP A 286 -35.19 -6.05 -24.43
N TRP A 287 -36.36 -6.41 -23.92
CA TRP A 287 -36.64 -6.64 -22.49
C TRP A 287 -36.17 -5.53 -21.54
N PHE A 288 -36.49 -4.27 -21.85
CA PHE A 288 -36.06 -3.11 -21.04
C PHE A 288 -36.30 -3.28 -19.53
N TYR A 289 -37.49 -3.71 -19.11
CA TYR A 289 -37.80 -3.90 -17.69
C TYR A 289 -36.92 -4.96 -17.02
N LEU A 290 -36.61 -6.06 -17.72
CA LEU A 290 -35.72 -7.10 -17.22
C LEU A 290 -34.30 -6.56 -17.06
N ARG A 291 -33.82 -5.78 -18.04
CA ARG A 291 -32.50 -5.16 -18.02
C ARG A 291 -32.35 -4.18 -16.87
N VAL A 292 -33.36 -3.34 -16.64
CA VAL A 292 -33.39 -2.42 -15.50
C VAL A 292 -33.40 -3.19 -14.19
N PHE A 293 -34.24 -4.20 -14.06
CA PHE A 293 -34.31 -5.03 -12.85
C PHE A 293 -32.98 -5.72 -12.53
N LEU A 294 -32.39 -6.42 -13.51
CA LEU A 294 -31.10 -7.11 -13.34
C LEU A 294 -29.95 -6.11 -13.11
N GLY A 295 -29.98 -4.97 -13.79
CA GLY A 295 -28.96 -3.93 -13.62
C GLY A 295 -28.98 -3.31 -12.23
N LEU A 296 -30.16 -2.95 -11.72
CA LEU A 296 -30.33 -2.46 -10.35
C LEU A 296 -29.96 -3.51 -9.31
N LEU A 297 -30.29 -4.79 -9.56
CA LEU A 297 -29.89 -5.90 -8.70
C LEU A 297 -28.36 -5.99 -8.59
N LEU A 298 -27.63 -5.91 -9.70
CA LEU A 298 -26.16 -5.96 -9.70
C LEU A 298 -25.52 -4.74 -9.01
N ILE A 299 -26.09 -3.55 -9.17
CA ILE A 299 -25.65 -2.35 -8.44
C ILE A 299 -25.84 -2.54 -6.94
N TYR A 300 -27.01 -3.04 -6.53
CA TYR A 300 -27.27 -3.36 -5.13
C TYR A 300 -26.32 -4.43 -4.59
N THR A 301 -26.05 -5.49 -5.37
CA THR A 301 -25.10 -6.54 -5.00
C THR A 301 -23.69 -5.98 -4.77
N GLN A 302 -23.19 -5.11 -5.65
CA GLN A 302 -21.89 -4.48 -5.46
C GLN A 302 -21.86 -3.64 -4.17
N PHE A 303 -22.89 -2.81 -3.93
CA PHE A 303 -22.97 -1.98 -2.73
C PHE A 303 -22.98 -2.84 -1.45
N TRP A 304 -23.81 -3.89 -1.43
CA TRP A 304 -23.93 -4.78 -0.28
C TRP A 304 -22.63 -5.54 0.02
N ILE A 305 -21.93 -6.02 -1.01
CA ILE A 305 -20.66 -6.73 -0.83
C ILE A 305 -19.57 -5.79 -0.35
N ASN A 306 -19.49 -4.56 -0.87
CA ASN A 306 -18.52 -3.57 -0.38
C ASN A 306 -18.73 -3.26 1.11
N PHE A 307 -19.98 -3.07 1.55
CA PHE A 307 -20.28 -2.87 2.97
C PHE A 307 -19.90 -4.08 3.82
N SER A 308 -20.18 -5.28 3.30
CA SER A 308 -19.87 -6.54 3.99
C SER A 308 -18.36 -6.81 4.08
N ILE A 309 -17.57 -6.36 3.09
CA ILE A 309 -16.10 -6.36 3.14
C ILE A 309 -15.64 -5.45 4.29
N ILE A 310 -16.09 -4.18 4.32
CA ILE A 310 -15.71 -3.22 5.37
C ILE A 310 -16.08 -3.74 6.76
N ASP A 311 -17.24 -4.39 6.90
CA ASP A 311 -17.63 -4.99 8.18
C ASP A 311 -16.73 -6.15 8.63
N SER A 312 -16.09 -6.84 7.68
CA SER A 312 -15.24 -8.02 7.89
C SER A 312 -13.77 -7.67 8.14
N ILE A 313 -13.18 -6.77 7.33
CA ILE A 313 -11.75 -6.38 7.42
C ILE A 313 -11.53 -5.01 8.07
N GLY A 314 -12.59 -4.26 8.36
CA GLY A 314 -12.52 -2.90 8.90
C GLY A 314 -12.17 -1.85 7.84
N TYR A 315 -12.05 -0.60 8.28
CA TYR A 315 -11.62 0.49 7.40
C TYR A 315 -10.13 0.37 7.10
N PHE A 316 -9.33 -0.14 8.03
CA PHE A 316 -7.92 -0.42 7.81
C PHE A 316 -7.69 -1.35 6.61
N GLY A 317 -8.37 -2.48 6.54
CA GLY A 317 -8.25 -3.39 5.40
C GLY A 317 -8.77 -2.78 4.09
N TRP A 318 -9.92 -2.10 4.13
CA TRP A 318 -10.53 -1.48 2.94
C TRP A 318 -9.62 -0.47 2.23
N PHE A 319 -8.78 0.25 2.99
CA PHE A 319 -7.85 1.24 2.44
C PHE A 319 -6.42 0.70 2.24
N TYR A 320 -6.20 -0.61 2.26
CA TYR A 320 -4.87 -1.22 2.13
C TYR A 320 -3.89 -0.84 3.25
N GLY A 321 -4.36 -0.76 4.50
CA GLY A 321 -3.57 -0.34 5.66
C GLY A 321 -2.29 -1.14 5.89
N ASP A 322 -2.27 -2.42 5.51
CA ASP A 322 -1.10 -3.30 5.60
C ASP A 322 0.12 -2.80 4.81
N PHE A 323 -0.08 -1.95 3.80
CA PHE A 323 1.00 -1.33 3.04
C PHE A 323 1.72 -0.21 3.82
N PHE A 324 1.05 0.40 4.80
CA PHE A 324 1.51 1.62 5.47
C PHE A 324 1.86 1.38 6.92
N ILE A 325 1.07 0.58 7.65
CA ILE A 325 1.21 0.38 9.08
C ILE A 325 1.79 -1.01 9.35
N PRO A 326 2.86 -1.11 10.15
CA PRO A 326 3.43 -2.39 10.53
C PRO A 326 2.48 -3.31 11.31
N LYS A 327 2.72 -4.63 11.22
CA LYS A 327 1.95 -5.65 11.95
C LYS A 327 1.97 -5.49 13.47
N SER A 328 3.06 -4.98 14.05
CA SER A 328 3.14 -4.74 15.50
C SER A 328 2.15 -3.68 15.99
N GLN A 329 1.82 -2.73 15.11
CA GLN A 329 0.91 -1.62 15.38
C GLN A 329 -0.51 -1.93 14.89
N SER A 330 -0.66 -2.89 13.97
CA SER A 330 -1.96 -3.38 13.52
C SER A 330 -2.68 -4.19 14.59
N SER A 331 -3.99 -3.96 14.71
CA SER A 331 -4.86 -4.77 15.56
C SER A 331 -5.21 -6.13 14.93
N ILE A 332 -4.89 -6.33 13.64
CA ILE A 332 -5.24 -7.54 12.87
C ILE A 332 -3.95 -8.33 12.61
N LYS A 333 -3.78 -9.44 13.34
CA LYS A 333 -2.57 -10.28 13.24
C LYS A 333 -2.63 -11.31 12.11
N ASN A 334 -3.83 -11.78 11.77
CA ASN A 334 -4.08 -12.83 10.78
C ASN A 334 -5.14 -12.37 9.77
N ILE A 335 -5.09 -12.92 8.56
CA ILE A 335 -6.10 -12.70 7.53
C ILE A 335 -7.47 -13.18 8.05
N THR A 336 -8.50 -12.35 7.94
CA THR A 336 -9.82 -12.67 8.46
C THR A 336 -10.52 -13.71 7.58
N THR A 337 -11.06 -14.76 8.20
CA THR A 337 -11.92 -15.75 7.53
C THR A 337 -13.40 -15.56 7.90
N ALA A 338 -13.74 -14.38 8.42
CA ALA A 338 -15.07 -14.05 8.90
C ALA A 338 -15.87 -13.26 7.84
N GLY A 339 -17.19 -13.22 8.01
CA GLY A 339 -18.09 -12.50 7.11
C GLY A 339 -18.03 -13.04 5.67
N VAL A 340 -17.85 -12.16 4.68
CA VAL A 340 -17.82 -12.55 3.26
C VAL A 340 -16.62 -13.43 2.92
N TYR A 341 -15.48 -13.19 3.58
CA TYR A 341 -14.22 -13.92 3.35
C TYR A 341 -14.28 -15.39 3.77
N ARG A 342 -15.27 -15.76 4.59
CA ARG A 342 -15.59 -17.16 4.85
C ARG A 342 -15.95 -17.91 3.57
N TYR A 343 -16.72 -17.27 2.70
CA TYR A 343 -17.30 -17.88 1.51
C TYR A 343 -16.41 -17.68 0.29
N LEU A 344 -15.84 -16.49 0.13
CA LEU A 344 -15.10 -16.07 -1.06
C LEU A 344 -13.68 -15.62 -0.70
N ASN A 345 -12.66 -16.13 -1.40
CA ASN A 345 -11.27 -15.70 -1.22
C ASN A 345 -11.08 -14.21 -1.55
N ASN A 346 -11.57 -13.80 -2.72
CA ASN A 346 -11.45 -12.43 -3.22
C ASN A 346 -12.83 -11.91 -3.65
N PRO A 347 -13.71 -11.53 -2.69
CA PRO A 347 -15.06 -11.06 -3.03
C PRO A 347 -15.05 -9.82 -3.93
N GLU A 348 -14.09 -8.91 -3.71
CA GLU A 348 -13.94 -7.70 -4.52
C GLU A 348 -13.60 -8.02 -5.99
N GLN A 349 -12.81 -9.06 -6.25
CA GLN A 349 -12.38 -9.42 -7.62
C GLN A 349 -13.56 -9.72 -8.54
N ILE A 350 -14.56 -10.44 -8.01
CA ILE A 350 -15.74 -10.88 -8.76
C ILE A 350 -16.85 -9.84 -8.66
N PHE A 351 -17.16 -9.40 -7.45
CA PHE A 351 -18.37 -8.62 -7.18
C PHE A 351 -18.14 -7.12 -7.12
N GLY A 352 -16.89 -6.66 -6.99
CA GLY A 352 -16.53 -5.24 -6.98
C GLY A 352 -16.78 -4.50 -8.30
N VAL A 353 -17.11 -5.23 -9.38
CA VAL A 353 -17.41 -4.66 -10.71
C VAL A 353 -18.88 -4.89 -11.13
N CYS A 354 -19.66 -5.61 -10.33
CA CYS A 354 -21.04 -5.97 -10.68
C CYS A 354 -21.93 -4.75 -10.99
N GLY A 355 -21.81 -3.66 -10.25
CA GLY A 355 -22.56 -2.44 -10.51
C GLY A 355 -22.24 -1.79 -11.85
N VAL A 356 -20.97 -1.83 -12.30
CA VAL A 356 -20.59 -1.37 -13.66
C VAL A 356 -21.19 -2.28 -14.72
N MET A 357 -21.17 -3.60 -14.49
CA MET A 357 -21.89 -4.56 -15.36
C MET A 357 -23.41 -4.30 -15.36
N GLY A 358 -23.97 -3.92 -14.21
CA GLY A 358 -25.38 -3.56 -14.09
C GLY A 358 -25.75 -2.32 -14.89
N ILE A 359 -24.91 -1.29 -14.86
CA ILE A 359 -25.07 -0.10 -15.71
C ILE A 359 -25.03 -0.48 -17.20
N PHE A 360 -24.10 -1.35 -17.60
CA PHE A 360 -24.07 -1.88 -18.96
C PHE A 360 -25.35 -2.66 -19.32
N LEU A 361 -25.94 -3.45 -18.42
CA LEU A 361 -27.21 -4.12 -18.70
C LEU A 361 -28.34 -3.11 -18.95
N ILE A 362 -28.41 -2.03 -18.16
CA ILE A 362 -29.40 -0.96 -18.32
C ILE A 362 -29.20 -0.26 -19.68
N TYR A 363 -27.97 0.16 -19.96
CA TYR A 363 -27.56 0.83 -21.19
C TYR A 363 -26.44 0.05 -21.90
N PRO A 364 -26.78 -0.96 -22.71
CA PRO A 364 -25.80 -1.80 -23.41
C PRO A 364 -25.21 -1.08 -24.62
N THR A 365 -24.39 -0.08 -24.36
CA THR A 365 -23.62 0.65 -25.37
C THR A 365 -22.20 0.09 -25.46
N VAL A 366 -21.52 0.34 -26.59
CA VAL A 366 -20.12 -0.05 -26.77
C VAL A 366 -19.23 0.63 -25.74
N GLU A 367 -19.52 1.89 -25.43
CA GLU A 367 -18.81 2.70 -24.43
C GLU A 367 -18.90 2.07 -23.03
N ASN A 368 -20.11 1.69 -22.58
CA ASN A 368 -20.27 1.00 -21.29
C ASN A 368 -19.61 -0.37 -21.29
N PHE A 369 -19.63 -1.10 -22.41
CA PHE A 369 -18.92 -2.38 -22.54
C PHE A 369 -17.40 -2.22 -22.35
N VAL A 370 -16.81 -1.19 -22.97
CA VAL A 370 -15.39 -0.85 -22.78
C VAL A 370 -15.12 -0.47 -21.32
N CYS A 371 -15.98 0.32 -20.69
CA CYS A 371 -15.87 0.64 -19.27
C CYS A 371 -15.89 -0.63 -18.39
N VAL A 372 -16.80 -1.58 -18.63
CA VAL A 372 -16.81 -2.87 -17.91
C VAL A 372 -15.45 -3.56 -18.04
N GLY A 373 -14.93 -3.68 -19.26
CA GLY A 373 -13.62 -4.29 -19.52
C GLY A 373 -12.49 -3.60 -18.73
N LEU A 374 -12.44 -2.27 -18.74
CA LEU A 374 -11.45 -1.49 -18.00
C LEU A 374 -11.53 -1.71 -16.48
N TRP A 375 -12.74 -1.75 -15.91
CA TRP A 375 -12.89 -2.00 -14.47
C TRP A 375 -12.51 -3.43 -14.10
N VAL A 376 -12.94 -4.43 -14.87
CA VAL A 376 -12.58 -5.84 -14.64
C VAL A 376 -11.06 -6.03 -14.71
N VAL A 377 -10.41 -5.52 -15.77
CA VAL A 377 -8.96 -5.64 -15.95
C VAL A 377 -8.20 -4.91 -14.84
N ASN A 378 -8.59 -3.68 -14.49
CA ASN A 378 -7.94 -2.96 -13.40
C ASN A 378 -8.09 -3.68 -12.05
N ASN A 379 -9.29 -4.17 -11.74
CA ASN A 379 -9.56 -4.88 -10.50
C ASN A 379 -8.74 -6.18 -10.42
N PHE A 380 -8.69 -6.92 -11.53
CA PHE A 380 -7.85 -8.10 -11.67
C PHE A 380 -6.37 -7.78 -11.44
N ILE A 381 -5.86 -6.69 -12.01
CA ILE A 381 -4.46 -6.29 -11.86
C ILE A 381 -4.15 -5.91 -10.40
N ARG A 382 -5.00 -5.06 -9.80
CA ARG A 382 -4.82 -4.59 -8.43
C ARG A 382 -4.77 -5.76 -7.44
N ILE A 383 -5.73 -6.66 -7.52
CA ILE A 383 -5.82 -7.77 -6.56
C ILE A 383 -4.72 -8.80 -6.80
N ASN A 384 -4.52 -9.26 -8.04
CA ASN A 384 -3.62 -10.41 -8.27
C ASN A 384 -2.14 -10.04 -8.32
N PHE A 385 -1.78 -8.87 -8.88
CA PHE A 385 -0.37 -8.50 -9.05
C PHE A 385 0.16 -7.60 -7.94
N ILE A 386 -0.69 -6.79 -7.29
CA ILE A 386 -0.25 -5.80 -6.30
C ILE A 386 -0.59 -6.27 -4.89
N GLU A 387 -1.88 -6.42 -4.59
CA GLU A 387 -2.34 -6.81 -3.26
C GLU A 387 -1.87 -8.20 -2.88
N LYS A 388 -2.19 -9.23 -3.69
CA LYS A 388 -1.78 -10.61 -3.42
C LYS A 388 -0.25 -10.74 -3.29
N SER A 389 0.51 -10.09 -4.17
CA SER A 389 1.98 -10.09 -4.11
C SER A 389 2.50 -9.48 -2.80
N HIS A 390 1.90 -8.39 -2.34
CA HIS A 390 2.25 -7.77 -1.07
C HIS A 390 1.82 -8.62 0.14
N MET A 391 0.58 -9.14 0.12
CA MET A 391 0.06 -10.01 1.18
C MET A 391 0.90 -11.28 1.34
N VAL A 392 1.36 -11.89 0.25
CA VAL A 392 2.25 -13.07 0.31
C VAL A 392 3.58 -12.73 0.97
N LYS A 393 4.15 -11.55 0.72
CA LYS A 393 5.37 -11.11 1.43
C LYS A 393 5.13 -10.96 2.92
N LEU A 394 3.96 -10.47 3.31
CA LEU A 394 3.66 -10.10 4.69
C LEU A 394 3.17 -11.27 5.56
N TYR A 395 2.24 -12.08 5.04
CA TYR A 395 1.58 -13.20 5.75
C TYR A 395 2.12 -14.58 5.34
N GLY A 396 2.84 -14.66 4.21
CA GLY A 396 3.31 -15.92 3.64
C GLY A 396 2.28 -16.55 2.69
N GLU A 397 2.78 -17.42 1.81
CA GLU A 397 1.99 -18.00 0.72
C GLU A 397 0.86 -18.93 1.21
N GLN A 398 1.10 -19.65 2.30
CA GLN A 398 0.14 -20.62 2.86
C GLN A 398 -1.09 -19.95 3.48
N GLU A 399 -0.93 -18.80 4.15
CA GLU A 399 -2.09 -18.08 4.72
C GLU A 399 -2.92 -17.40 3.63
N VAL A 400 -2.27 -16.81 2.63
CA VAL A 400 -2.96 -16.05 1.56
C VAL A 400 -3.70 -16.97 0.59
N ASN A 401 -3.14 -18.12 0.25
CA ASN A 401 -3.77 -19.09 -0.65
C ASN A 401 -4.72 -20.05 0.06
N ARG A 402 -5.08 -19.79 1.33
CA ARG A 402 -6.07 -20.60 2.04
C ARG A 402 -7.40 -20.56 1.30
N ASP A 403 -7.94 -21.74 0.99
CA ASP A 403 -9.21 -21.84 0.27
C ASP A 403 -10.41 -21.41 1.13
N SER A 404 -11.26 -20.54 0.57
CA SER A 404 -12.57 -20.18 1.11
C SER A 404 -13.57 -21.31 0.91
N GLY A 405 -14.71 -21.25 1.59
CA GLY A 405 -15.69 -22.32 1.57
C GLY A 405 -16.24 -22.66 0.18
N VAL A 406 -16.51 -21.66 -0.69
CA VAL A 406 -16.89 -21.95 -2.09
C VAL A 406 -15.78 -22.70 -2.83
N THR A 407 -14.54 -22.24 -2.69
CA THR A 407 -13.39 -22.83 -3.38
C THR A 407 -13.13 -24.26 -2.90
N LYS A 408 -13.22 -24.51 -1.59
CA LYS A 408 -13.10 -25.85 -1.00
C LYS A 408 -14.17 -26.79 -1.51
N THR A 409 -15.44 -26.41 -1.46
CA THR A 409 -16.55 -27.27 -1.89
C THR A 409 -16.49 -27.55 -3.38
N VAL A 410 -16.14 -26.57 -4.21
CA VAL A 410 -15.91 -26.76 -5.66
C VAL A 410 -14.76 -27.74 -5.90
N LYS A 411 -13.61 -27.56 -5.23
CA LYS A 411 -12.46 -28.47 -5.36
C LYS A 411 -12.78 -29.89 -4.89
N LYS A 412 -13.56 -30.04 -3.81
CA LYS A 412 -13.92 -31.31 -3.18
C LYS A 412 -15.01 -32.08 -3.94
N HIS A 413 -16.00 -31.38 -4.52
CA HIS A 413 -17.20 -32.03 -5.06
C HIS A 413 -17.40 -31.86 -6.57
N LEU A 414 -16.81 -30.84 -7.22
CA LEU A 414 -17.02 -30.56 -8.64
C LEU A 414 -15.81 -30.86 -9.52
N LEU A 415 -14.60 -30.90 -8.96
CA LEU A 415 -13.41 -31.27 -9.70
C LEU A 415 -13.22 -32.80 -9.72
N PRO A 416 -13.00 -33.41 -10.91
CA PRO A 416 -12.61 -34.81 -11.01
C PRO A 416 -11.35 -35.11 -10.19
N GLU A 417 -11.30 -36.26 -9.50
CA GLU A 417 -10.16 -36.67 -8.66
C GLU A 417 -8.81 -36.62 -9.38
N VAL A 418 -8.80 -36.81 -10.70
CA VAL A 418 -7.60 -36.75 -11.54
C VAL A 418 -6.97 -35.35 -11.54
N ILE A 419 -7.80 -34.30 -11.57
CA ILE A 419 -7.36 -32.90 -11.54
C ILE A 419 -6.96 -32.53 -10.11
N GLN A 420 -7.68 -33.04 -9.11
CA GLN A 420 -7.34 -32.84 -7.69
C GLN A 420 -5.96 -33.43 -7.35
N ARG A 421 -5.66 -34.66 -7.81
CA ARG A 421 -4.34 -35.30 -7.62
C ARG A 421 -3.21 -34.55 -8.34
N ARG A 422 -3.47 -33.94 -9.50
CA ARG A 422 -2.49 -33.12 -10.21
C ARG A 422 -2.18 -31.83 -9.45
N MET A 423 -3.18 -31.18 -8.87
CA MET A 423 -2.97 -29.99 -8.05
C MET A 423 -2.30 -30.31 -6.70
N SER A 424 -2.68 -31.42 -6.04
CA SER A 424 -2.07 -31.80 -4.76
C SER A 424 -0.61 -32.24 -4.89
N ASN A 425 -0.21 -32.76 -6.06
CA ASN A 425 1.19 -33.14 -6.31
C ASN A 425 2.13 -31.93 -6.45
N ASP A 426 1.62 -30.72 -6.72
CA ASP A 426 2.39 -29.48 -6.63
C ASP A 426 2.52 -28.98 -5.17
N GLU A 427 1.58 -29.34 -4.28
CA GLU A 427 1.60 -28.99 -2.85
C GLU A 427 2.38 -29.99 -1.97
N ALA A 428 2.76 -31.16 -2.49
CA ALA A 428 3.48 -32.22 -1.76
C ALA A 428 4.98 -31.94 -1.54
N TYR A 429 5.35 -30.69 -1.25
CA TYR A 429 6.65 -30.32 -0.71
C TYR A 429 6.50 -29.76 0.70
N THR A 430 6.21 -30.61 1.70
CA THR A 430 6.75 -30.41 3.04
C THR A 430 6.62 -31.64 3.93
N ARG A 431 7.75 -32.00 4.54
CA ARG A 431 7.97 -32.96 5.64
C ARG A 431 8.05 -34.45 5.27
N VAL A 432 9.20 -34.82 4.70
CA VAL A 432 9.88 -36.07 5.08
C VAL A 432 11.35 -35.77 5.38
N ASN A 433 11.75 -36.02 6.62
CA ASN A 433 13.12 -36.13 7.16
C ASN A 433 14.14 -35.03 6.83
N GLY A 434 14.11 -33.94 7.61
CA GLY A 434 15.30 -33.29 8.21
C GLY A 434 16.47 -32.83 7.34
N THR A 435 16.41 -32.92 6.01
CA THR A 435 17.51 -32.54 5.11
C THR A 435 16.93 -31.91 3.84
N THR A 436 17.07 -30.60 3.73
CA THR A 436 16.61 -29.81 2.57
C THR A 436 17.63 -29.85 1.44
N HIS A 437 17.55 -30.87 0.57
CA HIS A 437 18.14 -30.79 -0.76
C HIS A 437 17.12 -30.26 -1.77
N GLY A 438 17.11 -28.93 -1.93
CA GLY A 438 16.32 -28.25 -2.97
C GLY A 438 16.92 -28.46 -4.36
N ARG A 439 16.43 -29.45 -5.11
CA ARG A 439 16.73 -29.56 -6.55
C ARG A 439 15.67 -28.79 -7.34
N ARG A 440 15.86 -27.47 -7.48
CA ARG A 440 15.08 -26.65 -8.43
C ARG A 440 15.32 -27.18 -9.84
N ARG A 441 14.26 -27.65 -10.50
CA ARG A 441 14.23 -27.75 -11.96
C ARG A 441 14.40 -26.34 -12.52
N ARG A 442 15.54 -26.08 -13.17
CA ARG A 442 15.76 -24.96 -14.07
C ARG A 442 14.73 -25.07 -15.20
N SER A 443 13.64 -24.31 -15.11
CA SER A 443 12.88 -23.94 -16.31
C SER A 443 13.74 -22.96 -17.07
N SER A 444 14.23 -23.42 -18.22
CA SER A 444 15.04 -22.67 -19.16
C SER A 444 14.31 -21.42 -19.64
N ASN A 445 15.02 -20.29 -19.52
CA ASN A 445 14.96 -19.08 -20.33
C ASN A 445 14.01 -19.18 -21.54
N LEU A 446 12.83 -18.58 -21.44
CA LEU A 446 12.21 -17.94 -22.60
C LEU A 446 11.20 -16.89 -22.12
N HIS A 447 11.38 -15.67 -22.61
CA HIS A 447 10.50 -14.50 -22.56
C HIS A 447 10.53 -13.63 -21.30
N GLY A 448 11.27 -12.53 -21.42
CA GLY A 448 11.03 -11.31 -20.67
C GLY A 448 12.31 -10.60 -20.25
N ASN A 449 13.10 -10.09 -21.20
CA ASN A 449 13.98 -8.96 -20.91
C ASN A 449 13.07 -7.80 -20.47
N SER A 450 12.86 -7.71 -19.17
CA SER A 450 12.03 -6.72 -18.53
C SER A 450 12.70 -5.35 -18.71
N VAL A 451 11.91 -4.37 -19.16
CA VAL A 451 12.32 -2.96 -19.21
C VAL A 451 12.84 -2.53 -17.83
N ALA A 452 12.33 -3.10 -16.73
CA ALA A 452 12.81 -2.82 -15.39
C ALA A 452 14.24 -3.30 -15.13
N ASP A 453 14.70 -4.41 -15.72
CA ASP A 453 16.09 -4.87 -15.58
C ASP A 453 17.05 -4.01 -16.43
N SER A 454 16.59 -3.53 -17.59
CA SER A 454 17.34 -2.55 -18.39
C SER A 454 17.35 -1.17 -17.74
N LEU A 455 16.27 -0.79 -17.03
CA LEU A 455 16.15 0.47 -16.30
C LEU A 455 16.96 0.40 -15.01
N ASP A 456 17.00 -0.73 -14.31
CA ASP A 456 17.84 -0.93 -13.12
C ASP A 456 19.32 -1.01 -13.50
N ASN A 457 19.67 -1.65 -14.63
CA ASN A 457 21.04 -1.59 -15.15
C ASN A 457 21.39 -0.18 -15.64
N PHE A 458 20.47 0.55 -16.28
CA PHE A 458 20.68 1.93 -16.72
C PHE A 458 20.71 2.93 -15.55
N ILE A 459 19.92 2.74 -14.51
CA ILE A 459 19.93 3.54 -13.27
C ILE A 459 21.18 3.20 -12.46
N ARG A 460 21.59 1.94 -12.42
CA ARG A 460 22.85 1.51 -11.81
C ARG A 460 24.05 2.05 -12.59
N ASP A 461 23.99 2.08 -13.91
CA ASP A 461 25.00 2.69 -14.77
C ASP A 461 24.97 4.22 -14.67
N LEU A 462 23.81 4.87 -14.53
CA LEU A 462 23.68 6.32 -14.27
C LEU A 462 24.19 6.71 -12.88
N ARG A 463 23.95 5.86 -11.88
CA ARG A 463 24.41 6.03 -10.49
C ARG A 463 25.91 5.74 -10.36
N ASN A 464 26.45 4.92 -11.25
CA ASN A 464 27.88 4.71 -11.41
C ASN A 464 28.53 5.75 -12.36
N SER A 465 27.76 6.39 -13.23
CA SER A 465 28.23 7.42 -14.19
C SER A 465 28.14 8.85 -13.65
N SER A 466 27.53 9.09 -12.48
CA SER A 466 27.84 10.28 -11.69
C SER A 466 29.28 10.10 -11.20
N THR A 467 30.23 10.53 -12.04
CA THR A 467 31.68 10.39 -11.88
C THR A 467 32.15 10.60 -10.44
N LYS A 468 32.10 9.54 -9.62
CA LYS A 468 33.00 9.41 -8.48
C LYS A 468 34.36 9.23 -9.11
N LEU A 469 35.07 10.34 -9.29
CA LEU A 469 36.49 10.32 -9.58
C LEU A 469 37.12 9.33 -8.61
N SER A 470 37.77 8.27 -9.11
CA SER A 470 38.34 7.25 -8.23
C SER A 470 39.29 7.93 -7.23
N GLN A 471 39.31 7.46 -5.98
CA GLN A 471 40.18 8.03 -4.94
C GLN A 471 41.64 8.09 -5.41
N GLN A 472 42.10 7.07 -6.15
CA GLN A 472 43.40 7.04 -6.82
C GLN A 472 43.61 8.22 -7.79
N LYS A 473 42.63 8.53 -8.64
CA LYS A 473 42.72 9.67 -9.58
C LYS A 473 42.69 11.02 -8.85
N LEU A 474 42.00 11.12 -7.71
CA LEU A 474 42.04 12.32 -6.85
C LEU A 474 43.41 12.51 -6.18
N ILE A 475 44.03 11.41 -5.73
CA ILE A 475 45.40 11.41 -5.19
C ILE A 475 46.39 11.85 -6.27
N GLU A 476 46.32 11.25 -7.48
CA GLU A 476 47.15 11.65 -8.62
C GLU A 476 46.97 13.13 -8.99
N LEU A 477 45.72 13.63 -9.01
CA LEU A 477 45.42 15.05 -9.27
C LEU A 477 45.93 16.00 -8.17
N SER A 478 46.10 15.49 -6.94
CA SER A 478 46.64 16.26 -5.81
C SER A 478 48.17 16.27 -5.78
N GLN A 479 48.81 15.16 -6.18
CA GLN A 479 50.25 14.99 -6.16
C GLN A 479 50.91 15.72 -7.33
N ASN A 480 50.98 17.05 -7.23
CA ASN A 480 51.83 17.82 -8.11
C ASN A 480 53.25 17.85 -7.50
N LEU A 481 54.16 17.04 -8.08
CA LEU A 481 55.59 16.98 -7.70
C LEU A 481 56.31 18.34 -7.82
N SER A 482 55.68 19.34 -8.44
CA SER A 482 56.20 20.69 -8.62
C SER A 482 56.54 21.40 -7.30
N PHE A 483 55.89 21.03 -6.19
CA PHE A 483 56.08 21.67 -4.88
C PHE A 483 56.83 20.79 -3.87
N ALA A 484 57.30 19.60 -4.26
CA ALA A 484 57.98 18.67 -3.35
C ALA A 484 59.31 19.23 -2.80
N ASN A 485 59.95 20.12 -3.57
CA ASN A 485 61.22 20.77 -3.23
C ASN A 485 61.06 22.24 -2.80
N SER A 486 59.85 22.70 -2.47
CA SER A 486 59.68 24.07 -1.98
C SER A 486 60.11 24.21 -0.52
N ASP A 487 60.69 25.36 -0.17
CA ASP A 487 61.02 25.69 1.22
C ASP A 487 59.78 25.98 2.10
N TYR A 488 58.60 26.12 1.46
CA TYR A 488 57.30 26.21 2.11
C TYR A 488 56.77 24.82 2.43
N LYS A 489 56.20 24.62 3.64
CA LYS A 489 55.61 23.34 4.04
C LYS A 489 54.36 23.54 4.87
N LEU A 490 53.35 22.69 4.61
CA LEU A 490 52.14 22.57 5.40
C LEU A 490 52.06 21.17 6.02
N THR A 491 51.84 21.09 7.32
CA THR A 491 51.52 19.84 8.03
C THR A 491 50.14 19.94 8.66
N ILE A 492 49.36 18.87 8.51
CA ILE A 492 48.00 18.80 9.04
C ILE A 492 48.02 17.85 10.23
N ASP A 493 47.62 18.36 11.39
CA ASP A 493 47.57 17.60 12.63
C ASP A 493 46.13 17.14 12.92
N GLY A 494 45.99 15.97 13.55
CA GLY A 494 44.68 15.45 13.99
C GLY A 494 43.91 14.60 12.97
N LEU A 495 44.53 14.23 11.84
CA LEU A 495 43.93 13.30 10.88
C LEU A 495 44.08 11.84 11.34
N LYS A 496 43.03 11.03 11.16
CA LYS A 496 43.03 9.59 11.43
C LYS A 496 43.46 8.81 10.19
N MET A 497 44.15 7.69 10.38
CA MET A 497 44.46 6.71 9.32
C MET A 497 43.52 5.51 9.45
N GLN A 498 42.97 5.05 8.33
CA GLN A 498 41.98 3.99 8.29
C GLN A 498 42.63 2.59 8.27
N SER A 499 43.85 2.50 7.74
CA SER A 499 44.73 1.33 7.74
C SER A 499 46.20 1.77 7.61
N THR A 500 47.15 0.89 7.92
CA THR A 500 48.61 1.11 7.75
C THR A 500 49.09 0.89 6.31
N GLU A 501 48.19 0.57 5.37
CA GLU A 501 48.52 0.39 3.96
C GLU A 501 48.64 1.75 3.26
N SER A 502 49.62 1.87 2.36
CA SER A 502 50.11 3.13 1.79
C SER A 502 49.14 3.89 0.85
N ASP A 503 48.00 3.28 0.52
CA ASP A 503 47.14 3.73 -0.59
C ASP A 503 45.83 4.42 -0.14
N GLU A 504 45.57 4.51 1.16
CA GLU A 504 44.38 5.18 1.71
C GLU A 504 44.65 6.59 2.24
N LEU A 505 43.75 7.52 1.91
CA LEU A 505 43.81 8.91 2.37
C LEU A 505 43.61 9.03 3.89
N LYS A 506 44.40 9.91 4.51
CA LYS A 506 44.12 10.39 5.88
C LYS A 506 42.73 11.04 5.91
N TYR A 507 41.96 10.82 6.97
CA TYR A 507 40.59 11.33 7.06
C TYR A 507 40.29 12.02 8.38
N THR A 508 39.28 12.88 8.36
CA THR A 508 38.66 13.49 9.53
C THR A 508 37.13 13.37 9.43
N THR A 509 36.44 13.54 10.56
CA THR A 509 34.96 13.54 10.56
C THR A 509 34.41 14.94 10.36
N ILE A 510 33.22 15.03 9.75
CA ILE A 510 32.51 16.30 9.58
C ILE A 510 32.41 17.03 10.94
N GLY A 511 32.80 18.30 10.96
CA GLY A 511 32.73 19.17 12.15
C GLY A 511 33.91 19.05 13.12
N THR A 512 34.89 18.17 12.88
CA THR A 512 36.09 18.09 13.72
C THR A 512 37.08 19.21 13.35
N PRO A 513 37.57 20.01 14.32
CA PRO A 513 38.60 21.03 14.07
C PRO A 513 39.87 20.44 13.47
N VAL A 514 40.41 21.11 12.44
CA VAL A 514 41.64 20.69 11.77
C VAL A 514 42.73 21.73 12.04
N SER A 515 43.82 21.31 12.66
CA SER A 515 44.98 22.16 12.90
C SER A 515 45.93 22.08 11.71
N VAL A 516 46.30 23.23 11.16
CA VAL A 516 47.31 23.33 10.10
C VAL A 516 48.48 24.13 10.63
N SER A 517 49.66 23.54 10.54
CA SER A 517 50.93 24.18 10.87
C SER A 517 51.68 24.48 9.58
N TRP A 518 52.28 25.66 9.48
CA TRP A 518 53.05 26.08 8.32
C TRP A 518 54.47 26.50 8.68
N THR A 519 55.37 26.33 7.72
CA THR A 519 56.73 26.87 7.75
C THR A 519 57.03 27.55 6.42
N SER A 520 57.46 28.80 6.46
CA SER A 520 57.95 29.58 5.32
C SER A 520 59.39 30.07 5.56
N PRO A 521 60.15 30.39 4.49
CA PRO A 521 61.49 30.96 4.60
C PRO A 521 61.44 32.34 5.25
N THR A 522 62.27 32.56 6.27
CA THR A 522 62.32 33.84 7.00
C THR A 522 62.71 35.04 6.13
N GLU A 523 63.43 34.80 5.03
CA GLU A 523 63.91 35.85 4.11
C GLU A 523 62.82 36.37 3.16
N ASN A 524 61.85 35.53 2.79
CA ASN A 524 60.85 35.81 1.75
C ASN A 524 59.40 35.78 2.26
N HIS A 525 59.21 35.75 3.59
CA HIS A 525 57.88 35.73 4.21
C HIS A 525 57.20 37.09 4.14
N SER A 526 56.01 37.15 3.52
CA SER A 526 55.16 38.34 3.60
C SER A 526 54.14 38.19 4.73
N VAL A 527 53.91 39.26 5.50
CA VAL A 527 52.83 39.31 6.51
C VAL A 527 51.44 39.14 5.86
N ARG A 528 51.37 39.28 4.54
CA ARG A 528 50.19 39.12 3.69
C ARG A 528 50.08 37.73 3.06
N ASP A 529 50.89 36.76 3.47
CA ASP A 529 50.71 35.37 3.08
C ASP A 529 49.47 34.79 3.77
N TRP A 530 48.78 33.85 3.12
CA TRP A 530 47.56 33.26 3.66
C TRP A 530 47.36 31.81 3.24
N ILE A 531 46.62 31.06 4.05
CA ILE A 531 46.27 29.67 3.78
C ILE A 531 44.77 29.57 3.54
N GLY A 532 44.37 28.89 2.47
CA GLY A 532 42.97 28.59 2.15
C GLY A 532 42.71 27.09 2.14
N LEU A 533 41.50 26.70 2.57
CA LEU A 533 40.99 25.33 2.47
C LEU A 533 40.15 25.16 1.21
N TYR A 534 40.43 24.13 0.41
CA TYR A 534 39.79 23.93 -0.90
C TYR A 534 39.36 22.48 -1.13
N LYS A 535 38.28 22.32 -1.91
CA LYS A 535 37.82 21.01 -2.40
C LYS A 535 38.58 20.67 -3.68
N ILE A 536 39.30 19.54 -3.71
CA ILE A 536 40.22 19.18 -4.80
C ILE A 536 39.53 19.11 -6.15
N VAL A 537 38.30 18.58 -6.18
CA VAL A 537 37.48 18.46 -7.40
C VAL A 537 37.29 19.80 -8.09
N GLN A 538 37.20 20.90 -7.34
CA GLN A 538 36.96 22.24 -7.88
C GLN A 538 38.26 22.93 -8.31
N THR A 539 39.37 22.65 -7.64
CA THR A 539 40.64 23.39 -7.80
C THR A 539 41.70 22.63 -8.59
N SER A 540 41.38 21.45 -9.13
CA SER A 540 42.29 20.59 -9.89
C SER A 540 42.76 21.20 -11.22
N TYR A 541 41.98 22.11 -11.83
CA TYR A 541 42.29 22.70 -13.13
C TYR A 541 43.51 23.64 -13.14
N SER A 542 43.86 24.21 -11.98
CA SER A 542 45.03 25.09 -11.81
C SER A 542 45.65 24.92 -10.44
N ARG A 543 46.90 24.43 -10.42
CA ARG A 543 47.66 24.17 -9.18
C ARG A 543 48.54 25.35 -8.77
N ASN A 544 49.08 26.11 -9.72
CA ASN A 544 50.02 27.21 -9.44
C ASN A 544 49.32 28.53 -9.11
N LYS A 545 48.07 28.70 -9.54
CA LYS A 545 47.27 29.89 -9.24
C LYS A 545 45.83 29.50 -8.94
N THR A 546 45.30 29.95 -7.82
CA THR A 546 43.95 29.56 -7.39
C THR A 546 42.92 30.57 -7.87
N ILE A 547 42.02 30.12 -8.75
CA ILE A 547 41.04 30.97 -9.43
C ILE A 547 39.74 31.06 -8.61
N LEU A 548 39.47 30.06 -7.78
CA LEU A 548 38.26 29.94 -6.99
C LEU A 548 38.46 30.51 -5.58
N SER A 549 37.44 31.21 -5.09
CA SER A 549 37.40 31.71 -3.71
C SER A 549 37.35 30.55 -2.71
N SER A 550 38.03 30.70 -1.58
CA SER A 550 37.91 29.80 -0.41
C SER A 550 36.59 30.00 0.36
N ALA A 551 35.70 30.90 -0.11
CA ALA A 551 34.40 31.20 0.51
C ALA A 551 34.50 31.51 2.01
N GLY A 552 35.50 32.29 2.41
CA GLY A 552 35.74 32.67 3.82
C GLY A 552 36.58 31.68 4.62
N ARG A 553 36.97 30.54 4.05
CA ARG A 553 37.73 29.47 4.73
C ARG A 553 39.23 29.65 4.61
N TRP A 554 39.72 30.75 5.17
CA TRP A 554 41.13 31.11 5.09
C TRP A 554 41.65 31.84 6.34
N THR A 555 42.97 31.95 6.45
CA THR A 555 43.65 32.66 7.55
C THR A 555 44.96 33.30 7.08
N TRP A 556 45.38 34.39 7.73
CA TRP A 556 46.67 35.06 7.45
C TRP A 556 47.82 34.36 8.18
N CYS A 557 48.95 34.22 7.48
CA CYS A 557 50.21 33.72 8.00
C CYS A 557 51.09 34.91 8.41
N LYS A 558 50.84 35.50 9.58
CA LYS A 558 51.58 36.70 10.02
C LYS A 558 53.06 36.41 10.29
N GLU A 559 53.35 35.20 10.78
CA GLU A 559 54.69 34.76 11.14
C GLU A 559 55.14 33.61 10.23
N PRO A 560 56.47 33.47 10.01
CA PRO A 560 57.01 32.45 9.12
C PRO A 560 56.82 31.01 9.64
N LYS A 561 56.64 30.84 10.96
CA LYS A 561 56.20 29.58 11.55
C LYS A 561 54.97 29.86 12.38
N GLY A 562 53.89 29.12 12.13
CA GLY A 562 52.65 29.29 12.87
C GLY A 562 51.73 28.09 12.74
N SER A 563 50.66 28.11 13.53
CA SER A 563 49.59 27.13 13.44
C SER A 563 48.24 27.84 13.54
N PHE A 564 47.23 27.28 12.89
CA PHE A 564 45.87 27.78 12.94
C PHE A 564 44.88 26.62 12.93
N ILE A 565 43.87 26.73 13.77
CA ILE A 565 42.79 25.73 13.88
C ILE A 565 41.63 26.20 13.03
N PHE A 566 41.32 25.45 11.97
CA PHE A 566 40.10 25.64 11.20
C PHE A 566 38.94 24.98 11.93
N ASP A 567 37.98 25.78 12.41
CA ASP A 567 36.76 25.33 13.06
C ASP A 567 35.50 25.99 12.47
N LYS A 568 34.33 25.41 12.73
CA LYS A 568 32.99 25.94 12.39
C LYS A 568 32.86 26.47 10.94
N GLU A 569 32.70 27.78 10.76
CA GLU A 569 32.51 28.44 9.46
C GLU A 569 33.75 28.35 8.56
N LYS A 570 34.92 28.07 9.13
CA LYS A 570 36.15 27.84 8.36
C LYS A 570 36.29 26.40 7.87
N LEU A 571 35.41 25.47 8.27
CA LEU A 571 35.42 24.06 7.83
C LEU A 571 34.29 23.70 6.87
N PHE A 572 34.60 22.84 5.90
CA PHE A 572 33.57 22.25 5.05
C PHE A 572 32.71 21.24 5.82
N TRP A 573 31.39 21.36 5.65
CA TRP A 573 30.39 20.47 6.24
C TRP A 573 29.85 19.42 5.25
N GLU A 574 30.64 19.15 4.22
CA GLU A 574 30.32 18.21 3.15
C GLU A 574 31.38 17.11 3.10
N GLU A 575 30.97 15.96 2.59
CA GLU A 575 31.92 14.89 2.28
C GLU A 575 32.71 15.24 1.02
N GLY A 576 33.98 14.88 1.03
CA GLY A 576 34.86 15.09 -0.10
C GLY A 576 36.33 15.02 0.29
N VAL A 577 37.16 15.18 -0.73
CA VAL A 577 38.61 15.27 -0.57
C VAL A 577 39.03 16.73 -0.65
N TYR A 578 39.80 17.16 0.34
CA TYR A 578 40.20 18.53 0.57
C TYR A 578 41.72 18.66 0.67
N GLU A 579 42.20 19.87 0.43
CA GLU A 579 43.60 20.24 0.54
C GLU A 579 43.72 21.70 1.03
N PHE A 580 44.82 21.99 1.73
CA PHE A 580 45.21 23.35 2.07
C PHE A 580 46.21 23.88 1.04
N ARG A 581 46.05 25.15 0.66
CA ARG A 581 46.96 25.84 -0.24
C ARG A 581 47.56 27.06 0.46
N TYR A 582 48.88 27.22 0.36
CA TYR A 582 49.60 28.39 0.85
C TYR A 582 49.74 29.41 -0.29
N HIS A 583 49.37 30.66 -0.02
CA HIS A 583 49.34 31.75 -0.99
C HIS A 583 50.26 32.90 -0.58
N LEU A 584 50.85 33.56 -1.59
CA LEU A 584 51.87 34.60 -1.39
C LEU A 584 51.29 36.01 -1.50
N ASP A 585 51.66 36.89 -0.56
CA ASP A 585 51.55 38.35 -0.65
C ASP A 585 50.19 38.89 -1.11
N SER A 586 49.09 38.37 -0.52
CA SER A 586 47.69 38.67 -0.92
C SER A 586 47.35 38.35 -2.38
N LYS A 587 48.24 37.70 -3.14
CA LYS A 587 47.97 37.17 -4.47
C LYS A 587 47.42 35.75 -4.35
N HIS A 588 46.96 35.23 -5.49
CA HIS A 588 46.42 33.87 -5.59
C HIS A 588 47.44 32.85 -6.09
N ASP A 589 48.71 33.26 -6.19
CA ASP A 589 49.81 32.39 -6.57
C ASP A 589 50.09 31.41 -5.42
N VAL A 590 50.25 30.13 -5.75
CA VAL A 590 50.33 29.02 -4.79
C VAL A 590 51.79 28.66 -4.58
N ALA A 591 52.26 28.72 -3.34
CA ALA A 591 53.62 28.34 -2.96
C ALA A 591 53.74 26.87 -2.55
N TYR A 592 52.68 26.31 -1.93
CA TYR A 592 52.65 24.92 -1.48
C TYR A 592 51.22 24.40 -1.40
N ILE A 593 51.06 23.09 -1.57
CA ILE A 593 49.79 22.39 -1.41
C ILE A 593 49.99 21.22 -0.45
N SER A 594 49.11 21.08 0.54
CA SER A 594 49.19 20.00 1.53
C SER A 594 48.90 18.63 0.92
N GLU A 595 49.20 17.56 1.68
CA GLU A 595 48.66 16.24 1.39
C GLU A 595 47.12 16.28 1.36
N PRO A 596 46.48 15.57 0.42
CA PRO A 596 45.02 15.44 0.39
C PRO A 596 44.52 14.71 1.64
N PHE A 597 43.35 15.12 2.13
CA PHE A 597 42.66 14.40 3.20
C PHE A 597 41.15 14.36 2.94
N GLU A 598 40.48 13.35 3.49
CA GLU A 598 39.05 13.13 3.29
C GLU A 598 38.23 13.59 4.50
N ILE A 599 37.14 14.31 4.28
CA ILE A 599 36.11 14.55 5.30
C ILE A 599 35.00 13.52 5.08
N LYS A 600 34.76 12.65 6.08
CA LYS A 600 33.74 11.58 6.04
C LYS A 600 32.66 11.80 7.10
N SER A 601 31.43 11.38 6.82
CA SER A 601 30.44 11.19 7.89
C SER A 601 30.78 9.93 8.67
N ILE A 602 30.50 9.94 9.97
CA ILE A 602 30.66 8.75 10.81
C ILE A 602 29.46 7.81 10.60
N GLU A 603 29.68 6.51 10.49
CA GLU A 603 28.57 5.55 10.40
C GLU A 603 28.09 5.19 11.82
N LEU A 604 26.88 5.61 12.16
CA LEU A 604 26.23 5.34 13.43
C LEU A 604 25.14 4.29 13.24
N LYS A 605 25.30 3.13 13.87
CA LYS A 605 24.28 2.08 13.88
C LYS A 605 23.15 2.49 14.83
N VAL A 606 21.95 2.68 14.27
CA VAL A 606 20.74 2.90 15.06
C VAL A 606 20.33 1.58 15.72
N PRO A 607 20.08 1.54 17.04
CA PRO A 607 19.69 0.32 17.74
C PRO A 607 18.26 -0.11 17.40
N GLU A 608 17.92 -1.37 17.69
CA GLU A 608 16.57 -1.92 17.47
C GLU A 608 15.63 -1.66 18.66
N PHE A 609 16.17 -1.67 19.88
CA PHE A 609 15.40 -1.54 21.10
C PHE A 609 15.44 -0.13 21.68
N LYS A 610 14.33 0.30 22.28
CA LYS A 610 14.21 1.62 22.94
C LYS A 610 15.09 1.75 24.18
N GLU A 611 15.50 0.65 24.79
CA GLU A 611 16.35 0.64 25.99
C GLU A 611 17.75 1.17 25.69
N ASP A 612 18.26 0.95 24.48
CA ASP A 612 19.56 1.45 24.01
C ASP A 612 19.51 2.92 23.54
N ALA A 613 18.34 3.57 23.61
CA ALA A 613 18.18 4.96 23.16
C ALA A 613 19.11 5.93 23.91
N ILE A 614 19.41 5.68 25.19
CA ILE A 614 20.28 6.55 26.00
C ILE A 614 21.72 6.51 25.46
N LYS A 615 22.29 5.32 25.28
CA LYS A 615 23.65 5.15 24.72
C LYS A 615 23.74 5.70 23.29
N PHE A 616 22.69 5.50 22.49
CA PHE A 616 22.65 6.05 21.14
C PHE A 616 22.58 7.58 21.15
N ALA A 617 21.83 8.16 22.08
CA ALA A 617 21.75 9.61 22.25
C ALA A 617 23.07 10.23 22.74
N GLU A 618 23.84 9.54 23.61
CA GLU A 618 25.22 9.93 23.96
C GLU A 618 26.14 9.97 22.74
N ASN A 619 26.07 8.94 21.88
CA ASN A 619 26.84 8.91 20.64
C ASN A 619 26.43 10.02 19.68
N LEU A 620 25.13 10.28 19.52
CA LEU A 620 24.63 11.40 18.71
C LEU A 620 25.13 12.74 19.24
N LYS A 621 25.13 12.91 20.57
CA LYS A 621 25.63 14.11 21.22
C LYS A 621 27.09 14.36 20.85
N LEU A 622 27.97 13.39 21.12
CA LEU A 622 29.42 13.53 20.91
C LEU A 622 29.80 13.70 19.44
N GLU A 623 29.17 12.93 18.55
CA GLU A 623 29.60 12.85 17.15
C GLU A 623 28.90 13.84 16.21
N ILE A 624 27.75 14.38 16.60
CA ILE A 624 26.95 15.28 15.75
C ILE A 624 26.64 16.59 16.47
N PHE A 625 25.92 16.55 17.59
CA PHE A 625 25.41 17.77 18.21
C PHE A 625 26.54 18.66 18.73
N ASP A 626 27.47 18.14 19.55
CA ASP A 626 28.55 18.92 20.16
C ASP A 626 29.51 19.56 19.13
N LYS A 627 29.52 19.06 17.90
CA LYS A 627 30.27 19.66 16.78
C LYS A 627 29.63 20.94 16.26
N VAL A 628 28.31 21.08 16.39
CA VAL A 628 27.53 22.24 15.91
C VAL A 628 27.09 23.13 17.08
N ILE A 629 26.50 22.54 18.12
CA ILE A 629 25.96 23.18 19.31
C ILE A 629 26.47 22.43 20.55
N LYS A 630 27.09 23.14 21.51
CA LYS A 630 27.53 22.52 22.77
C LYS A 630 26.35 22.34 23.72
N LEU A 631 25.99 21.10 24.03
CA LEU A 631 24.94 20.74 24.98
C LEU A 631 25.54 20.14 26.25
N THR A 632 24.97 20.46 27.42
CA THR A 632 25.47 19.94 28.71
C THR A 632 24.99 18.51 28.95
N ASP A 633 23.72 18.25 28.68
CA ASP A 633 23.09 16.93 28.84
C ASP A 633 22.26 16.54 27.62
N ILE A 634 21.98 15.25 27.50
CA ILE A 634 21.16 14.65 26.43
C ILE A 634 19.69 15.05 26.57
N SER A 635 19.25 15.33 27.82
CA SER A 635 17.88 15.72 28.16
C SER A 635 17.63 17.23 27.99
N GLU A 636 18.68 18.00 27.71
CA GLU A 636 18.58 19.44 27.50
C GLU A 636 17.85 19.75 26.18
N ALA A 637 17.00 20.77 26.21
CA ALA A 637 16.24 21.20 25.03
C ALA A 637 17.20 21.79 23.98
N ILE A 638 17.02 21.40 22.71
CA ILE A 638 17.88 21.85 21.61
C ILE A 638 17.57 23.30 21.22
N SER A 639 16.29 23.71 21.32
CA SER A 639 15.80 25.01 20.84
C SER A 639 16.47 26.23 21.47
N PRO A 640 16.69 26.33 22.80
CA PRO A 640 17.18 27.57 23.41
C PRO A 640 18.63 27.85 23.03
N ILE A 641 19.41 26.81 22.75
CA ILE A 641 20.82 26.93 22.38
C ILE A 641 20.95 27.12 20.86
N ALA A 642 20.12 26.46 20.06
CA ALA A 642 20.07 26.70 18.62
C ALA A 642 19.65 28.15 18.30
N ASN A 643 18.74 28.73 19.09
CA ASN A 643 18.29 30.12 18.97
C ASN A 643 19.36 31.18 19.28
N GLN A 644 20.50 30.79 19.85
CA GLN A 644 21.65 31.70 20.04
C GLN A 644 22.42 31.95 18.73
N SER A 645 22.16 31.15 17.69
CA SER A 645 22.79 31.32 16.38
C SER A 645 22.02 32.30 15.49
N ASP A 646 22.74 33.04 14.63
CA ASP A 646 22.14 34.02 13.71
C ASP A 646 21.13 33.38 12.74
N ASN A 647 21.29 32.09 12.41
CA ASN A 647 20.40 31.36 11.50
C ASN A 647 20.11 29.93 11.99
N VAL A 648 19.12 29.81 12.87
CA VAL A 648 18.66 28.55 13.48
C VAL A 648 18.27 27.49 12.43
N ILE A 649 17.68 27.91 11.31
CA ILE A 649 17.23 26.98 10.26
C ILE A 649 18.42 26.32 9.58
N GLU A 650 19.52 27.04 9.36
CA GLU A 650 20.75 26.46 8.80
C GLU A 650 21.38 25.46 9.75
N VAL A 651 21.36 25.75 11.05
CA VAL A 651 21.83 24.83 12.10
C VAL A 651 21.01 23.53 12.09
N TYR A 652 19.68 23.60 12.04
CA TYR A 652 18.83 22.42 11.94
C TYR A 652 19.01 21.65 10.62
N LYS A 653 19.19 22.34 9.49
CA LYS A 653 19.50 21.70 8.20
C LYS A 653 20.83 20.95 8.25
N LEU A 654 21.84 21.56 8.87
CA LEU A 654 23.16 20.95 9.05
C LEU A 654 23.08 19.68 9.90
N ILE A 655 22.45 19.76 11.08
CA ILE A 655 22.29 18.62 11.99
C ILE A 655 21.49 17.51 11.31
N SER A 656 20.35 17.83 10.66
CA SER A 656 19.53 16.83 9.98
C SER A 656 20.27 16.12 8.82
N SER A 657 21.09 16.86 8.07
CA SER A 657 21.98 16.29 7.03
C SER A 657 23.03 15.36 7.62
N MET A 658 23.70 15.76 8.72
CA MET A 658 24.68 14.93 9.41
C MET A 658 24.06 13.65 9.96
N ILE A 659 22.90 13.73 10.62
CA ILE A 659 22.16 12.57 11.12
C ILE A 659 21.79 11.65 9.96
N SER A 660 21.26 12.19 8.86
CA SER A 660 20.81 11.41 7.72
C SER A 660 21.94 10.63 7.05
N LYS A 661 23.10 11.26 6.88
CA LYS A 661 24.30 10.60 6.34
C LYS A 661 24.85 9.56 7.32
N SER A 662 24.88 9.89 8.60
CA SER A 662 25.49 9.03 9.62
C SER A 662 24.67 7.77 9.91
N THR A 663 23.35 7.88 9.90
CA THR A 663 22.43 6.78 10.24
C THR A 663 21.84 6.06 9.04
N LYS A 664 22.02 6.59 7.82
CA LYS A 664 21.34 6.16 6.57
C LYS A 664 19.81 6.30 6.62
N ILE A 665 19.25 7.00 7.60
CA ILE A 665 17.82 7.31 7.72
C ILE A 665 17.59 8.75 7.29
N ASN A 666 16.85 8.98 6.21
CA ASN A 666 16.61 10.33 5.71
C ASN A 666 15.64 11.11 6.61
N ILE A 667 16.10 12.25 7.14
CA ILE A 667 15.35 13.12 8.04
C ILE A 667 15.47 14.57 7.60
N THR A 668 14.36 15.31 7.69
CA THR A 668 14.31 16.74 7.40
C THR A 668 14.49 17.55 8.70
N TYR A 669 15.04 18.75 8.60
CA TYR A 669 15.15 19.71 9.70
C TYR A 669 13.84 20.02 10.44
N LYS A 670 12.68 19.72 9.82
CA LYS A 670 11.34 19.85 10.44
C LYS A 670 11.14 18.98 11.68
N ILE A 671 11.92 17.92 11.85
CA ILE A 671 11.87 17.09 13.06
C ILE A 671 12.16 17.89 14.34
N PHE A 672 12.89 19.00 14.20
CA PHE A 672 13.24 19.93 15.28
C PHE A 672 12.22 21.07 15.45
N LEU A 673 11.20 21.15 14.60
CA LEU A 673 10.20 22.23 14.60
C LEU A 673 8.84 21.81 15.17
N ASN A 674 8.55 20.51 15.17
CA ASN A 674 7.23 19.99 15.51
C ASN A 674 7.25 19.33 16.89
N GLN A 675 6.85 20.07 17.94
CA GLN A 675 6.21 19.51 19.13
C GLN A 675 5.64 20.60 20.07
N GLY A 676 4.34 20.92 19.93
CA GLY A 676 3.54 21.63 20.94
C GLY A 676 4.03 23.02 21.39
N ASP A 677 3.36 23.59 22.39
CA ASP A 677 3.71 24.89 23.01
C ASP A 677 5.01 24.83 23.84
N ASP A 678 5.55 23.63 24.07
CA ASP A 678 6.77 23.40 24.84
C ASP A 678 7.88 22.88 23.91
N ASP A 679 8.70 23.80 23.40
CA ASP A 679 9.91 23.61 22.57
C ASP A 679 11.03 22.83 23.31
N LEU A 680 10.72 21.67 23.88
CA LEU A 680 11.56 20.89 24.80
C LEU A 680 12.25 19.68 24.14
N LEU A 681 12.27 19.60 22.81
CA LEU A 681 12.85 18.46 22.11
C LEU A 681 14.33 18.26 22.50
N SER A 682 14.61 17.11 23.09
CA SER A 682 15.95 16.72 23.55
C SER A 682 16.64 15.79 22.55
N ILE A 683 17.96 15.57 22.70
CA ILE A 683 18.70 14.59 21.89
C ILE A 683 18.11 13.18 22.12
N LYS A 684 17.65 12.88 23.33
CA LYS A 684 17.01 11.61 23.68
C LYS A 684 15.74 11.38 22.87
N ASP A 685 14.92 12.41 22.68
CA ASP A 685 13.70 12.31 21.90
C ASP A 685 14.00 12.08 20.41
N VAL A 686 15.03 12.74 19.89
CA VAL A 686 15.53 12.51 18.52
C VAL A 686 16.02 11.07 18.34
N ALA A 687 16.75 10.53 19.32
CA ALA A 687 17.19 9.14 19.34
C ALA A 687 16.01 8.17 19.34
N ILE A 688 14.99 8.40 20.17
CA ILE A 688 13.76 7.59 20.21
C ILE A 688 13.00 7.66 18.87
N LYS A 689 12.89 8.85 18.27
CA LYS A 689 12.28 9.03 16.94
C LYS A 689 13.03 8.23 15.87
N LEU A 690 14.36 8.31 15.84
CA LEU A 690 15.21 7.55 14.92
C LEU A 690 15.00 6.03 15.05
N ILE A 691 14.95 5.52 16.28
CA ILE A 691 14.69 4.09 16.56
C ILE A 691 13.30 3.69 16.08
N ASN A 692 12.27 4.51 16.36
CA ASN A 692 10.92 4.25 15.88
C ASN A 692 10.85 4.24 14.34
N ILE A 693 11.53 5.18 13.67
CA ILE A 693 11.59 5.22 12.20
C ILE A 693 12.23 3.96 11.64
N LYS A 694 13.37 3.54 12.21
CA LYS A 694 14.05 2.30 11.81
C LYS A 694 13.13 1.09 11.98
N HIS A 695 12.55 0.92 13.16
CA HIS A 695 11.65 -0.18 13.49
C HIS A 695 10.47 -0.28 12.51
N VAL A 696 9.78 0.85 12.26
CA VAL A 696 8.66 0.90 11.30
C VAL A 696 9.12 0.49 9.89
N LEU A 697 10.26 1.02 9.43
CA LEU A 697 10.76 0.72 8.09
C LEU A 697 11.23 -0.74 7.96
N GLU A 698 11.81 -1.30 9.00
CA GLU A 698 12.26 -2.70 9.03
C GLU A 698 11.07 -3.66 9.00
N GLU A 699 10.06 -3.44 9.84
CA GLU A 699 8.85 -4.27 9.84
C GLU A 699 8.09 -4.21 8.51
N LEU A 700 8.06 -3.05 7.85
CA LEU A 700 7.50 -2.90 6.50
C LEU A 700 8.42 -3.51 5.41
N SER A 701 9.72 -3.66 5.67
CA SER A 701 10.69 -4.10 4.67
C SER A 701 10.69 -5.59 4.40
N TYR A 702 10.12 -6.41 5.28
CA TYR A 702 10.02 -7.86 5.22
C TYR A 702 11.12 -8.52 4.35
N ASN A 703 12.33 -8.58 4.90
CA ASN A 703 13.38 -9.41 4.31
C ASN A 703 13.04 -10.88 4.55
N ILE A 704 12.76 -11.60 3.47
CA ILE A 704 12.52 -13.06 3.45
C ILE A 704 13.73 -13.85 4.01
N THR A 705 14.89 -13.21 4.19
CA THR A 705 16.12 -13.84 4.68
C THR A 705 16.10 -14.19 6.16
N ASP A 706 15.33 -13.50 7.00
CA ASP A 706 15.52 -13.59 8.47
C ASP A 706 14.65 -14.66 9.15
N LYS A 707 13.87 -15.42 8.37
CA LYS A 707 13.03 -16.54 8.89
C LYS A 707 13.64 -17.92 8.71
N LYS A 708 14.93 -18.04 8.37
CA LYS A 708 15.59 -19.36 8.30
C LYS A 708 16.02 -19.92 9.66
N ASP A 709 16.02 -19.11 10.72
CA ASP A 709 16.62 -19.51 12.01
C ASP A 709 15.64 -19.51 13.20
N VAL A 710 14.33 -19.75 12.99
CA VAL A 710 13.39 -20.04 14.10
C VAL A 710 12.60 -21.31 13.85
#